data_AF-A0A936BSP7-F1
#
_entry.id   AF-A0A936BSP7-F1
#
_cell.length_a   1.000
_cell.length_b   1.000
_cell.length_c   1.000
_cell.angle_alpha   90.00
_cell.angle_beta   90.00
_cell.angle_gamma   90.00
#
_symmetry.space_group_name_H-M   'P 1'
#
loop_
_entity.id
_entity.type
_entity.pdbx_description
1 polymer ?
#
loop_
_entity_poly.entity_id
_entity_poly.type
_entity_poly.pdbx_seq_one_letter_code
_entity_poly.pdbx_strand_id
1 'polypeptide(L)'
;MTAARLRVIAAHEARTQLRSPLFWLLLVFLGFLTSAINPTAMLPSGSAAVSGVVPAVNSAHALAQSLTLTAFFGFPFLAALLAGLAVIRDDEAEVGDLLHSTALTPAEYVTGKVLGSSVMLGLAILAQVLMAMALHEGLLGGGATTRGAFAPWHYAGPALLLVAPGAWFVTATALAVGLRFRRPMAVYAVPTALFTLTLAFTWEWAPPGLAPWLDHLLMIVDPTGLRWLGRVAFAVDRGAAFYNTAPLPLDATLLAGRVVTVALPTLALLGALRHFRRSLSGAPGGARRAVRATVPVPVPVPPASVVLPPPLLRMTARAPGMIAAARVVAAAEVRHLLRSPAIYLYSLFLMSVVLEVGVSGTDPYGATVRLTAGTLAVRAIPVVTLLVCLFLLFTVVESLHREVTARFDPLLYTTPVPTGAILLGKATASAVVIGILTMACIVASAGLLALQDGGGPALGPLLLVYGVVLGPTFIVWTCFVGAVMALVRQRAAALGIGLAALVLTGVDLLGGSMTWVTNWPLWGALRWSDLGVFPLNGPALWLNRGLALAVAAGLGALTLVVFRRREPDPARRRARWHDGTVGRAALRLAPFALLPLLVGSLLGIEVRDGFQGGPARAAAEQYHAANTRPGQPWPRPSWSRWRRSSSSSPRGGAWRWRAPTCSGKAPGRRRAWCRSP
;
A
#
# COMPACT_ATOMS: atom_id res chain seq x y z
N MET A 1 36.70 10.58 -20.69
CA MET A 1 35.99 10.41 -19.42
C MET A 1 37.02 10.05 -18.36
N THR A 2 37.13 10.79 -17.26
CA THR A 2 38.08 10.41 -16.19
C THR A 2 37.40 9.44 -15.23
N ALA A 3 37.85 8.19 -15.19
CA ALA A 3 37.29 7.13 -14.34
C ALA A 3 37.19 7.54 -12.86
N ALA A 4 38.11 8.39 -12.39
CA ALA A 4 38.10 8.95 -11.04
C ALA A 4 36.83 9.77 -10.73
N ARG A 5 36.41 10.67 -11.64
CA ARG A 5 35.22 11.53 -11.42
C ARG A 5 33.94 10.70 -11.35
N LEU A 6 33.80 9.74 -12.24
CA LEU A 6 32.67 8.82 -12.26
C LEU A 6 32.59 7.97 -10.98
N ARG A 7 33.73 7.46 -10.48
CA ARG A 7 33.77 6.75 -9.18
C ARG A 7 33.35 7.63 -8.02
N VAL A 8 33.77 8.90 -7.99
CA VAL A 8 33.40 9.83 -6.91
C VAL A 8 31.88 10.05 -6.88
N ILE A 9 31.25 10.28 -8.04
CA ILE A 9 29.80 10.49 -8.12
C ILE A 9 29.04 9.22 -7.76
N ALA A 10 29.47 8.07 -8.29
CA ALA A 10 28.86 6.78 -7.97
C ALA A 10 28.96 6.45 -6.47
N ALA A 11 30.14 6.66 -5.86
CA ALA A 11 30.34 6.44 -4.43
C ALA A 11 29.54 7.42 -3.57
N HIS A 12 29.42 8.68 -4.01
CA HIS A 12 28.59 9.66 -3.32
C HIS A 12 27.11 9.25 -3.35
N GLU A 13 26.58 8.89 -4.53
CA GLU A 13 25.19 8.45 -4.67
C GLU A 13 24.93 7.18 -3.84
N ALA A 14 25.83 6.19 -3.90
CA ALA A 14 25.71 4.97 -3.10
C ALA A 14 25.71 5.25 -1.59
N ARG A 15 26.61 6.12 -1.10
CA ARG A 15 26.62 6.53 0.31
C ARG A 15 25.36 7.29 0.71
N THR A 16 24.84 8.14 -0.17
CA THR A 16 23.60 8.88 0.06
C THR A 16 22.40 7.94 0.18
N GLN A 17 22.33 6.91 -0.69
CA GLN A 17 21.28 5.89 -0.60
C GLN A 17 21.45 4.98 0.62
N LEU A 18 22.67 4.56 0.96
CA LEU A 18 22.94 3.74 2.15
C LEU A 18 22.56 4.45 3.46
N ARG A 19 22.71 5.77 3.52
CA ARG A 19 22.27 6.59 4.65
C ARG A 19 20.78 6.94 4.61
N SER A 20 20.10 6.68 3.50
CA SER A 20 18.67 6.96 3.35
C SER A 20 17.85 5.93 4.12
N PRO A 21 16.81 6.35 4.89
CA PRO A 21 15.91 5.40 5.55
C PRO A 21 15.16 4.52 4.53
N LEU A 22 14.96 5.01 3.30
CA LEU A 22 14.26 4.27 2.25
C LEU A 22 14.98 2.99 1.82
N PHE A 23 16.32 2.96 1.87
CA PHE A 23 17.08 1.77 1.49
C PHE A 23 16.93 0.67 2.54
N TRP A 24 17.09 1.00 3.82
CA TRP A 24 16.89 0.04 4.91
C TRP A 24 15.46 -0.47 4.99
N LEU A 25 14.51 0.42 4.74
CA LEU A 25 13.10 0.08 4.62
C LEU A 25 12.82 -0.90 3.47
N LEU A 26 13.49 -0.74 2.31
CA LEU A 26 13.43 -1.71 1.23
C LEU A 26 13.91 -3.09 1.69
N LEU A 27 15.00 -3.17 2.46
CA LEU A 27 15.50 -4.44 2.98
C LEU A 27 14.50 -5.08 3.96
N VAL A 28 13.94 -4.30 4.88
CA VAL A 28 12.90 -4.77 5.82
C VAL A 28 11.67 -5.26 5.08
N PHE A 29 11.22 -4.50 4.06
CA PHE A 29 10.04 -4.86 3.27
C PHE A 29 10.28 -6.12 2.44
N LEU A 30 11.44 -6.26 1.82
CA LEU A 30 11.84 -7.50 1.12
C LEU A 30 11.89 -8.69 2.08
N GLY A 31 12.35 -8.49 3.31
CA GLY A 31 12.38 -9.54 4.33
C GLY A 31 10.99 -9.98 4.74
N PHE A 32 10.11 -9.02 5.01
CA PHE A 32 8.71 -9.30 5.25
C PHE A 32 8.08 -10.08 4.09
N LEU A 33 8.20 -9.60 2.85
CA LEU A 33 7.61 -10.27 1.69
C LEU A 33 8.19 -11.69 1.47
N THR A 34 9.50 -11.86 1.62
CA THR A 34 10.17 -13.17 1.49
C THR A 34 9.70 -14.14 2.56
N SER A 35 9.45 -13.67 3.79
CA SER A 35 8.91 -14.49 4.87
C SER A 35 7.41 -14.80 4.73
N ALA A 36 6.65 -13.88 4.13
CA ALA A 36 5.20 -13.99 4.01
C ALA A 36 4.77 -14.93 2.87
N ILE A 37 5.57 -15.01 1.80
CA ILE A 37 5.28 -15.85 0.63
C ILE A 37 5.82 -17.25 0.90
N ASN A 38 4.93 -18.25 0.90
CA ASN A 38 5.34 -19.66 0.94
C ASN A 38 5.69 -20.14 -0.49
N PRO A 39 6.96 -20.49 -0.79
CA PRO A 39 7.38 -20.91 -2.13
C PRO A 39 6.65 -22.16 -2.63
N THR A 40 6.34 -23.10 -1.74
CA THR A 40 5.70 -24.38 -2.12
C THR A 40 4.24 -24.22 -2.50
N ALA A 41 3.53 -23.26 -1.89
CA ALA A 41 2.14 -22.97 -2.19
C ALA A 41 1.95 -22.36 -3.59
N MET A 42 3.04 -21.92 -4.23
CA MET A 42 3.02 -21.30 -5.54
C MET A 42 3.14 -22.32 -6.68
N LEU A 43 3.55 -23.55 -6.37
CA LEU A 43 3.66 -24.63 -7.34
C LEU A 43 2.29 -25.27 -7.59
N PRO A 44 1.91 -25.50 -8.87
CA PRO A 44 0.81 -26.39 -9.20
C PRO A 44 1.14 -27.77 -8.62
N SER A 45 0.40 -28.23 -7.62
CA SER A 45 0.65 -29.54 -7.00
C SER A 45 -0.67 -30.21 -6.63
N GLY A 46 -1.46 -30.56 -7.66
CA GLY A 46 -2.65 -31.41 -7.46
C GLY A 46 -2.28 -32.85 -7.07
N SER A 47 -1.04 -33.26 -7.37
CA SER A 47 -0.54 -34.64 -7.23
C SER A 47 0.15 -34.95 -5.89
N ALA A 48 0.36 -33.96 -5.01
CA ALA A 48 1.00 -34.20 -3.71
C ALA A 48 0.17 -35.16 -2.83
N ALA A 49 -1.15 -35.15 -2.98
CA ALA A 49 -2.06 -36.07 -2.30
C ALA A 49 -2.02 -37.51 -2.85
N VAL A 50 -1.64 -37.69 -4.11
CA VAL A 50 -1.68 -39.00 -4.81
C VAL A 50 -0.33 -39.72 -4.76
N SER A 51 0.79 -38.98 -4.80
CA SER A 51 2.15 -39.54 -4.86
C SER A 51 2.89 -39.55 -3.53
N GLY A 52 2.40 -38.84 -2.50
CA GLY A 52 3.07 -38.70 -1.20
C GLY A 52 4.35 -37.85 -1.22
N VAL A 53 4.83 -37.43 -2.39
CA VAL A 53 5.99 -36.55 -2.55
C VAL A 53 5.55 -35.10 -2.36
N VAL A 54 6.15 -34.42 -1.37
CA VAL A 54 5.85 -33.02 -1.06
C VAL A 54 6.85 -32.10 -1.79
N PRO A 55 6.41 -30.96 -2.35
CA PRO A 55 7.31 -29.98 -2.96
C PRO A 55 8.29 -29.40 -1.94
N ALA A 56 9.54 -29.24 -2.36
CA ALA A 56 10.62 -28.68 -1.56
C ALA A 56 10.67 -27.16 -1.66
N VAL A 57 10.76 -26.49 -0.52
CA VAL A 57 10.79 -25.02 -0.42
C VAL A 57 11.99 -24.40 -1.15
N ASN A 58 13.13 -25.08 -1.12
CA ASN A 58 14.40 -24.64 -1.73
C ASN A 58 14.64 -25.22 -3.13
N SER A 59 13.60 -25.74 -3.79
CA SER A 59 13.67 -26.16 -5.19
C SER A 59 13.84 -24.96 -6.13
N ALA A 60 14.54 -25.16 -7.26
CA ALA A 60 14.79 -24.11 -8.24
C ALA A 60 13.50 -23.45 -8.76
N HIS A 61 12.44 -24.25 -8.96
CA HIS A 61 11.15 -23.77 -9.45
C HIS A 61 10.40 -22.93 -8.40
N ALA A 62 10.32 -23.41 -7.15
CA ALA A 62 9.66 -22.68 -6.06
C ALA A 62 10.39 -21.36 -5.76
N LEU A 63 11.73 -21.38 -5.74
CA LEU A 63 12.54 -20.19 -5.54
C LEU A 63 12.44 -19.22 -6.73
N ALA A 64 12.37 -19.71 -7.97
CA ALA A 64 12.22 -18.84 -9.13
C ALA A 64 10.93 -18.03 -9.08
N GLN A 65 9.80 -18.65 -8.76
CA GLN A 65 8.52 -17.94 -8.66
C GLN A 65 8.45 -17.03 -7.44
N SER A 66 8.85 -17.52 -6.26
CA SER A 66 8.77 -16.74 -5.01
C SER A 66 9.71 -15.54 -5.00
N LEU A 67 10.97 -15.68 -5.45
CA LEU A 67 11.91 -14.56 -5.55
C LEU A 67 11.44 -13.52 -6.57
N THR A 68 10.92 -13.96 -7.72
CA THR A 68 10.44 -13.05 -8.77
C THR A 68 9.20 -12.28 -8.32
N LEU A 69 8.23 -12.94 -7.68
CA LEU A 69 7.05 -12.27 -7.12
C LEU A 69 7.43 -11.31 -6.00
N THR A 70 8.29 -11.74 -5.07
CA THR A 70 8.78 -10.89 -3.99
C THR A 70 9.50 -9.65 -4.53
N ALA A 71 10.37 -9.85 -5.54
CA ALA A 71 11.07 -8.75 -6.19
C ALA A 71 10.10 -7.80 -6.90
N PHE A 72 9.09 -8.32 -7.59
CA PHE A 72 8.10 -7.51 -8.29
C PHE A 72 7.25 -6.66 -7.33
N PHE A 73 6.86 -7.18 -6.16
CA PHE A 73 6.12 -6.34 -5.19
C PHE A 73 7.05 -5.43 -4.37
N GLY A 74 8.30 -5.84 -4.14
CA GLY A 74 9.25 -5.12 -3.29
C GLY A 74 9.98 -3.96 -3.98
N PHE A 75 10.55 -4.20 -5.16
CA PHE A 75 11.46 -3.24 -5.80
C PHE A 75 10.77 -2.06 -6.47
N PRO A 76 9.69 -2.18 -7.26
CA PRO A 76 9.35 -1.15 -8.22
C PRO A 76 9.15 0.25 -7.62
N PHE A 77 8.40 0.37 -6.53
CA PHE A 77 8.19 1.66 -5.88
C PHE A 77 9.47 2.22 -5.24
N LEU A 78 10.17 1.41 -4.45
CA LEU A 78 11.32 1.86 -3.66
C LEU A 78 12.56 2.08 -4.53
N ALA A 79 12.80 1.23 -5.52
CA ALA A 79 13.86 1.42 -6.51
C ALA A 79 13.61 2.66 -7.38
N ALA A 80 12.35 2.89 -7.81
CA ALA A 80 12.00 4.10 -8.55
C ALA A 80 12.22 5.38 -7.71
N LEU A 81 11.93 5.34 -6.41
CA LEU A 81 12.19 6.46 -5.50
C LEU A 81 13.69 6.71 -5.31
N LEU A 82 14.46 5.65 -5.05
CA LEU A 82 15.90 5.77 -4.79
C LEU A 82 16.65 6.30 -6.02
N ALA A 83 16.33 5.79 -7.22
CA ALA A 83 17.04 6.13 -8.45
C ALA A 83 16.41 7.30 -9.21
N GLY A 84 15.08 7.32 -9.38
CA GLY A 84 14.39 8.31 -10.18
C GLY A 84 14.38 9.71 -9.58
N LEU A 85 14.47 9.81 -8.25
CA LEU A 85 14.62 11.10 -7.56
C LEU A 85 16.06 11.54 -7.40
N ALA A 86 17.06 10.72 -7.77
CA ALA A 86 18.46 11.02 -7.50
C ALA A 86 18.94 12.32 -8.14
N VAL A 87 18.42 12.65 -9.34
CA VAL A 87 18.71 13.91 -10.04
C VAL A 87 17.84 15.05 -9.51
N ILE A 88 16.56 14.78 -9.22
CA ILE A 88 15.62 15.77 -8.70
C ILE A 88 16.07 16.27 -7.32
N ARG A 89 16.60 15.39 -6.49
CA ARG A 89 17.17 15.72 -5.18
C ARG A 89 18.35 16.67 -5.29
N ASP A 90 19.19 16.53 -6.31
CA ASP A 90 20.31 17.45 -6.53
C ASP A 90 19.82 18.83 -6.99
N ASP A 91 18.76 18.88 -7.81
CA ASP A 91 18.08 20.12 -8.20
C ASP A 91 17.41 20.80 -6.97
N GLU A 92 16.75 20.02 -6.12
CA GLU A 92 16.12 20.51 -4.87
C GLU A 92 17.15 21.05 -3.87
N ALA A 93 18.36 20.46 -3.83
CA ALA A 93 19.45 20.86 -2.95
C ALA A 93 20.32 22.00 -3.50
N GLU A 94 19.97 22.59 -4.66
CA GLU A 94 20.71 23.69 -5.29
C GLU A 94 22.17 23.39 -5.62
N VAL A 95 22.55 22.11 -5.68
CA VAL A 95 23.94 21.71 -5.99
C VAL A 95 24.21 21.84 -7.49
N GLY A 96 23.16 22.07 -8.30
CA GLY A 96 23.23 22.31 -9.73
C GLY A 96 24.33 23.32 -10.09
N ASP A 97 24.27 24.54 -9.57
CA ASP A 97 25.22 25.60 -9.97
C ASP A 97 26.68 25.24 -9.64
N LEU A 98 26.90 24.58 -8.50
CA LEU A 98 28.21 24.05 -8.11
C LEU A 98 28.69 22.97 -9.09
N LEU A 99 27.82 22.05 -9.50
CA LEU A 99 28.17 21.00 -10.47
C LEU A 99 28.51 21.61 -11.85
N HIS A 100 27.77 22.63 -12.28
CA HIS A 100 28.01 23.31 -13.57
C HIS A 100 29.28 24.20 -13.56
N SER A 101 29.73 24.67 -12.40
CA SER A 101 31.02 25.37 -12.28
C SER A 101 32.26 24.46 -12.37
N THR A 102 32.07 23.13 -12.34
CA THR A 102 33.17 22.16 -12.46
C THR A 102 33.31 21.64 -13.89
N ALA A 103 34.46 21.05 -14.22
CA ALA A 103 34.71 20.41 -15.52
C ALA A 103 33.92 19.08 -15.72
N LEU A 104 32.84 18.85 -14.99
CA LEU A 104 32.05 17.63 -15.02
C LEU A 104 31.15 17.60 -16.24
N THR A 105 31.28 16.57 -17.08
CA THR A 105 30.37 16.43 -18.22
C THR A 105 29.01 15.86 -17.79
N PRO A 106 27.90 16.21 -18.46
CA PRO A 106 26.60 15.63 -18.15
C PRO A 106 26.58 14.10 -18.27
N ALA A 107 27.36 13.54 -19.19
CA ALA A 107 27.49 12.09 -19.34
C ALA A 107 28.16 11.45 -18.12
N GLU A 108 29.25 12.04 -17.61
CA GLU A 108 29.93 11.56 -16.40
C GLU A 108 29.03 11.66 -15.16
N TYR A 109 28.24 12.74 -15.03
CA TYR A 109 27.27 12.89 -13.95
C TYR A 109 26.20 11.79 -13.97
N VAL A 110 25.52 11.61 -15.11
CA VAL A 110 24.41 10.67 -15.22
C VAL A 110 24.89 9.23 -15.12
N THR A 111 26.01 8.88 -15.75
CA THR A 111 26.59 7.53 -15.64
C THR A 111 27.04 7.24 -14.21
N GLY A 112 27.59 8.22 -13.49
CA GLY A 112 27.88 8.09 -12.06
C GLY A 112 26.63 7.82 -11.22
N LYS A 113 25.54 8.56 -11.45
CA LYS A 113 24.24 8.35 -10.76
C LYS A 113 23.64 6.97 -11.03
N VAL A 114 23.72 6.51 -12.28
CA VAL A 114 23.28 5.18 -12.70
C VAL A 114 24.09 4.11 -11.99
N LEU A 115 25.42 4.18 -12.04
CA LEU A 115 26.29 3.20 -11.40
C LEU A 115 26.10 3.15 -9.87
N GLY A 116 26.00 4.31 -9.21
CA GLY A 116 25.72 4.38 -7.78
C GLY A 116 24.39 3.70 -7.40
N SER A 117 23.34 3.98 -8.18
CA SER A 117 22.02 3.35 -7.97
C SER A 117 22.03 1.85 -8.28
N SER A 118 22.74 1.40 -9.32
CA SER A 118 22.89 -0.01 -9.66
C SER A 118 23.63 -0.80 -8.59
N VAL A 119 24.69 -0.23 -7.99
CA VAL A 119 25.44 -0.88 -6.91
C VAL A 119 24.54 -1.10 -5.69
N MET A 120 23.78 -0.07 -5.31
CA MET A 120 22.84 -0.17 -4.18
C MET A 120 21.71 -1.16 -4.45
N LEU A 121 21.20 -1.20 -5.68
CA LEU A 121 20.21 -2.20 -6.09
C LEU A 121 20.79 -3.62 -6.05
N GLY A 122 22.02 -3.81 -6.53
CA GLY A 122 22.72 -5.09 -6.45
C GLY A 122 22.90 -5.56 -5.01
N LEU A 123 23.21 -4.65 -4.08
CA LEU A 123 23.26 -4.95 -2.64
C LEU A 123 21.89 -5.37 -2.09
N ALA A 124 20.81 -4.72 -2.52
CA ALA A 124 19.45 -5.10 -2.10
C ALA A 124 19.04 -6.48 -2.64
N ILE A 125 19.39 -6.81 -3.89
CA ILE A 125 19.16 -8.15 -4.46
C ILE A 125 19.98 -9.20 -3.72
N LEU A 126 21.26 -8.92 -3.44
CA LEU A 126 22.10 -9.82 -2.65
C LEU A 126 21.51 -10.06 -1.26
N ALA A 127 21.06 -8.99 -0.59
CA ALA A 127 20.41 -9.10 0.71
C ALA A 127 19.12 -9.93 0.65
N GLN A 128 18.29 -9.78 -0.38
CA GLN A 128 17.11 -10.61 -0.59
C GLN A 128 17.47 -12.09 -0.75
N VAL A 129 18.49 -12.40 -1.57
CA VAL A 129 18.97 -13.77 -1.79
C VAL A 129 19.47 -14.39 -0.48
N LEU A 130 20.30 -13.67 0.27
CA LEU A 130 20.82 -14.15 1.57
C LEU A 130 19.70 -14.36 2.59
N MET A 131 18.70 -13.49 2.60
CA MET A 131 17.55 -13.62 3.48
C MET A 131 16.65 -14.79 3.10
N ALA A 132 16.43 -15.03 1.80
CA ALA A 132 15.72 -16.20 1.32
C ALA A 132 16.45 -17.50 1.70
N MET A 133 17.79 -17.54 1.57
CA MET A 133 18.59 -18.66 2.06
C MET A 133 18.41 -18.87 3.56
N ALA A 134 18.51 -17.79 4.35
CA ALA A 134 18.39 -17.86 5.82
C ALA A 134 17.00 -18.32 6.28
N LEU A 135 15.93 -17.89 5.61
CA LEU A 135 14.56 -18.29 5.94
C LEU A 135 14.26 -19.72 5.50
N HIS A 136 14.55 -20.07 4.25
CA HIS A 136 14.13 -21.34 3.66
C HIS A 136 15.00 -22.53 4.08
N GLU A 137 16.27 -22.30 4.43
CA GLU A 137 17.13 -23.33 5.03
C GLU A 137 16.90 -23.45 6.55
N GLY A 138 16.06 -22.58 7.14
CA GLY A 138 15.65 -22.66 8.54
C GLY A 138 16.60 -22.00 9.54
N LEU A 139 17.57 -21.21 9.09
CA LEU A 139 18.47 -20.44 9.95
C LEU A 139 17.72 -19.41 10.81
N LEU A 140 16.63 -18.84 10.29
CA LEU A 140 15.79 -17.84 10.97
C LEU A 140 14.46 -18.41 11.50
N GLY A 141 14.33 -19.75 11.53
CA GLY A 141 13.11 -20.44 11.94
C GLY A 141 12.09 -20.58 10.81
N GLY A 142 11.61 -21.80 10.61
CA GLY A 142 10.55 -22.15 9.67
C GLY A 142 9.94 -23.49 10.10
N GLY A 143 8.61 -23.62 9.98
CA GLY A 143 7.88 -24.84 10.34
C GLY A 143 8.33 -26.07 9.56
N ALA A 144 7.71 -27.22 9.82
CA ALA A 144 8.00 -28.50 9.18
C ALA A 144 7.65 -28.49 7.67
N THR A 145 8.44 -27.77 6.88
CA THR A 145 8.34 -27.73 5.42
C THR A 145 9.43 -28.62 4.84
N THR A 146 9.07 -29.46 3.87
CA THR A 146 10.02 -30.34 3.18
C THR A 146 11.12 -29.52 2.51
N ARG A 147 12.39 -29.88 2.77
CA ARG A 147 13.57 -29.25 2.18
C ARG A 147 14.30 -30.28 1.31
N GLY A 148 14.76 -29.85 0.15
CA GLY A 148 15.69 -30.58 -0.70
C GLY A 148 17.14 -30.28 -0.32
N ALA A 149 18.07 -30.82 -1.10
CA ALA A 149 19.50 -30.55 -0.92
C ALA A 149 19.82 -29.07 -1.16
N PHE A 150 20.66 -28.49 -0.29
CA PHE A 150 21.11 -27.11 -0.45
C PHE A 150 21.93 -26.95 -1.73
N ALA A 151 21.48 -26.06 -2.61
CA ALA A 151 22.20 -25.67 -3.81
C ALA A 151 22.17 -24.14 -3.95
N PRO A 152 23.31 -23.44 -3.83
CA PRO A 152 23.34 -21.97 -3.87
C PRO A 152 22.84 -21.42 -5.22
N TRP A 153 22.98 -22.21 -6.29
CA TRP A 153 22.48 -21.85 -7.61
C TRP A 153 20.95 -21.78 -7.70
N HIS A 154 20.20 -22.53 -6.87
CA HIS A 154 18.74 -22.42 -6.85
C HIS A 154 18.25 -21.04 -6.37
N TYR A 155 19.10 -20.32 -5.64
CA TYR A 155 18.83 -18.97 -5.19
C TYR A 155 19.44 -17.92 -6.14
N ALA A 156 20.72 -18.08 -6.49
CA ALA A 156 21.44 -17.11 -7.32
C ALA A 156 20.96 -17.10 -8.78
N GLY A 157 20.62 -18.26 -9.35
CA GLY A 157 20.19 -18.40 -10.74
C GLY A 157 18.94 -17.57 -11.05
N PRO A 158 17.81 -17.77 -10.35
CA PRO A 158 16.62 -16.96 -10.55
C PRO A 158 16.81 -15.47 -10.20
N ALA A 159 17.65 -15.16 -9.20
CA ALA A 159 17.97 -13.77 -8.87
C ALA A 159 18.69 -13.06 -10.02
N LEU A 160 19.65 -13.72 -10.67
CA LEU A 160 20.38 -13.17 -11.81
C LEU A 160 19.53 -13.14 -13.09
N LEU A 161 18.73 -14.18 -13.33
CA LEU A 161 17.95 -14.32 -14.56
C LEU A 161 16.68 -13.49 -14.53
N LEU A 162 15.93 -13.47 -13.42
CA LEU A 162 14.59 -12.86 -13.37
C LEU A 162 14.60 -11.54 -12.59
N VAL A 163 15.16 -11.55 -11.38
CA VAL A 163 15.11 -10.39 -10.47
C VAL A 163 15.98 -9.24 -10.95
N ALA A 164 17.25 -9.49 -11.29
CA ALA A 164 18.18 -8.42 -11.67
C ALA A 164 17.76 -7.65 -12.94
N PRO A 165 17.30 -8.30 -14.04
CA PRO A 165 16.77 -7.59 -15.20
C PRO A 165 15.53 -6.76 -14.87
N GLY A 166 14.57 -7.32 -14.12
CA GLY A 166 13.36 -6.59 -13.73
C GLY A 166 13.65 -5.39 -12.82
N ALA A 167 14.57 -5.54 -11.86
CA ALA A 167 15.00 -4.46 -10.98
C ALA A 167 15.75 -3.36 -11.76
N TRP A 168 16.61 -3.74 -12.70
CA TRP A 168 17.27 -2.80 -13.61
C TRP A 168 16.25 -2.05 -14.48
N PHE A 169 15.23 -2.76 -14.99
CA PHE A 169 14.17 -2.15 -15.79
C PHE A 169 13.52 -0.98 -15.06
N VAL A 170 13.10 -1.18 -13.81
CA VAL A 170 12.48 -0.10 -13.03
C VAL A 170 13.48 1.01 -12.73
N THR A 171 14.69 0.66 -12.32
CA THR A 171 15.72 1.64 -11.91
C THR A 171 16.10 2.56 -13.08
N ALA A 172 16.40 1.99 -14.24
CA ALA A 172 16.82 2.75 -15.41
C ALA A 172 15.65 3.52 -16.05
N THR A 173 14.43 2.96 -16.09
CA THR A 173 13.25 3.73 -16.55
C THR A 173 12.90 4.88 -15.62
N ALA A 174 12.89 4.67 -14.30
CA ALA A 174 12.62 5.70 -13.31
C ALA A 174 13.65 6.83 -13.38
N LEU A 175 14.93 6.48 -13.51
CA LEU A 175 16.00 7.47 -13.69
C LEU A 175 15.86 8.21 -15.03
N ALA A 176 15.58 7.52 -16.13
CA ALA A 176 15.30 8.16 -17.42
C ALA A 176 14.14 9.17 -17.36
N VAL A 177 13.04 8.80 -16.70
CA VAL A 177 11.87 9.66 -16.47
C VAL A 177 12.21 10.84 -15.56
N GLY A 178 12.97 10.61 -14.49
CA GLY A 178 13.47 11.64 -13.59
C GLY A 178 14.31 12.69 -14.32
N LEU A 179 15.24 12.25 -15.19
CA LEU A 179 16.03 13.15 -16.03
C LEU A 179 15.18 13.91 -17.06
N ARG A 180 14.21 13.23 -17.68
CA ARG A 180 13.44 13.78 -18.80
C ARG A 180 12.44 14.83 -18.35
N PHE A 181 11.72 14.57 -17.26
CA PHE A 181 10.60 15.39 -16.82
C PHE A 181 10.92 16.26 -15.61
N ARG A 182 11.94 15.92 -14.82
CA ARG A 182 12.31 16.62 -13.56
C ARG A 182 11.12 16.85 -12.62
N ARG A 183 10.22 15.87 -12.55
CA ARG A 183 8.99 15.93 -11.74
C ARG A 183 8.84 14.63 -10.94
N PRO A 184 8.77 14.67 -9.60
CA PRO A 184 8.60 13.48 -8.76
C PRO A 184 7.38 12.64 -9.17
N MET A 185 6.27 13.29 -9.51
CA MET A 185 5.03 12.61 -9.92
C MET A 185 5.20 11.75 -11.18
N ALA A 186 6.08 12.15 -12.11
CA ALA A 186 6.36 11.35 -13.30
C ALA A 186 7.14 10.07 -12.92
N VAL A 187 8.08 10.18 -11.98
CA VAL A 187 8.84 9.05 -11.44
C VAL A 187 7.92 8.04 -10.75
N TYR A 188 6.94 8.51 -9.97
CA TYR A 188 5.96 7.63 -9.30
C TYR A 188 5.03 6.90 -10.26
N ALA A 189 4.83 7.45 -11.46
CA ALA A 189 4.02 6.80 -12.49
C ALA A 189 4.71 5.55 -13.07
N VAL A 190 6.04 5.44 -12.99
CA VAL A 190 6.80 4.30 -13.54
C VAL A 190 6.41 2.96 -12.91
N PRO A 191 6.52 2.76 -11.59
CA PRO A 191 6.10 1.50 -10.97
C PRO A 191 4.60 1.26 -11.17
N THR A 192 3.77 2.30 -11.08
CA THR A 192 2.32 2.18 -11.28
C THR A 192 2.00 1.67 -12.69
N ALA A 193 2.59 2.27 -13.72
CA ALA A 193 2.41 1.85 -15.11
C ALA A 193 2.93 0.43 -15.34
N LEU A 194 4.07 0.07 -14.72
CA LEU A 194 4.58 -1.29 -14.76
C LEU A 194 3.54 -2.28 -14.20
N PHE A 195 3.03 -2.05 -12.98
CA PHE A 195 2.01 -2.90 -12.38
C PHE A 195 0.74 -2.99 -13.23
N THR A 196 0.25 -1.86 -13.75
CA THR A 196 -0.92 -1.84 -14.63
C THR A 196 -0.69 -2.68 -15.87
N LEU A 197 0.43 -2.47 -16.57
CA LEU A 197 0.72 -3.15 -17.84
C LEU A 197 0.94 -4.65 -17.65
N THR A 198 1.64 -5.05 -16.58
CA THR A 198 1.91 -6.46 -16.34
C THR A 198 0.67 -7.21 -15.91
N LEU A 199 -0.12 -6.67 -14.96
CA LEU A 199 -1.34 -7.34 -14.49
C LEU A 199 -2.45 -7.32 -15.54
N ALA A 200 -2.68 -6.18 -16.22
CA ALA A 200 -3.79 -6.07 -17.15
C ALA A 200 -3.57 -6.82 -18.47
N PHE A 201 -2.33 -6.92 -18.94
CA PHE A 201 -2.04 -7.39 -20.31
C PHE A 201 -1.04 -8.53 -20.39
N THR A 202 -0.21 -8.76 -19.37
CA THR A 202 0.99 -9.59 -19.55
C THR A 202 0.97 -10.88 -18.73
N TRP A 203 0.54 -10.89 -17.48
CA TRP A 203 0.64 -12.09 -16.65
C TRP A 203 -0.41 -13.15 -17.01
N GLU A 204 -1.67 -12.91 -16.64
CA GLU A 204 -2.74 -13.90 -16.81
C GLU A 204 -3.59 -13.65 -18.06
N TRP A 205 -3.47 -12.48 -18.70
CA TRP A 205 -4.26 -12.15 -19.87
C TRP A 205 -3.97 -13.10 -21.03
N ALA A 206 -4.97 -13.92 -21.36
CA ALA A 206 -4.88 -15.05 -22.27
C ALA A 206 -6.25 -15.42 -22.85
N PRO A 207 -6.90 -14.52 -23.61
CA PRO A 207 -8.24 -14.80 -24.13
C PRO A 207 -8.25 -16.06 -25.03
N PRO A 208 -9.36 -16.81 -25.06
CA PRO A 208 -9.52 -17.92 -26.00
C PRO A 208 -9.29 -17.44 -27.43
N GLY A 209 -8.40 -18.12 -28.17
CA GLY A 209 -8.02 -17.73 -29.54
C GLY A 209 -6.90 -16.70 -29.65
N LEU A 210 -6.20 -16.37 -28.55
CA LEU A 210 -4.99 -15.55 -28.62
C LEU A 210 -3.96 -16.19 -29.58
N ALA A 211 -3.51 -15.42 -30.58
CA ALA A 211 -2.56 -15.91 -31.56
C ALA A 211 -1.23 -16.34 -30.88
N PRO A 212 -0.63 -17.50 -31.23
CA PRO A 212 0.58 -18.00 -30.57
C PRO A 212 1.77 -17.03 -30.62
N TRP A 213 1.95 -16.31 -31.73
CA TRP A 213 3.02 -15.32 -31.87
C TRP A 213 2.86 -14.15 -30.88
N LEU A 214 1.61 -13.76 -30.58
CA LEU A 214 1.33 -12.69 -29.63
C LEU A 214 1.57 -13.17 -28.20
N ASP A 215 1.22 -14.42 -27.89
CA ASP A 215 1.54 -15.03 -26.59
C ASP A 215 3.06 -15.06 -26.34
N HIS A 216 3.84 -15.48 -27.34
CA HIS A 216 5.31 -15.46 -27.30
C HIS A 216 5.88 -14.04 -27.17
N LEU A 217 5.32 -13.08 -27.91
CA LEU A 217 5.73 -11.67 -27.79
C LEU A 217 5.49 -11.13 -26.38
N LEU A 218 4.34 -11.45 -25.77
CA LEU A 218 4.04 -11.05 -24.39
C LEU A 218 5.01 -11.68 -23.38
N MET A 219 5.48 -12.91 -23.62
CA MET A 219 6.53 -13.52 -22.77
C MET A 219 7.87 -12.78 -22.87
N ILE A 220 8.22 -12.28 -24.06
CA ILE A 220 9.46 -11.52 -24.28
C ILE A 220 9.35 -10.11 -23.69
N VAL A 221 8.21 -9.45 -23.84
CA VAL A 221 7.99 -8.08 -23.36
C VAL A 221 7.83 -8.01 -21.85
N ASP A 222 7.43 -9.11 -21.20
CA ASP A 222 7.27 -9.17 -19.73
C ASP A 222 8.60 -8.87 -19.00
N PRO A 223 8.73 -7.72 -18.33
CA PRO A 223 9.96 -7.38 -17.60
C PRO A 223 10.19 -8.29 -16.39
N THR A 224 9.14 -8.94 -15.87
CA THR A 224 9.22 -9.80 -14.68
C THR A 224 9.62 -11.24 -15.02
N GLY A 225 9.18 -11.74 -16.18
CA GLY A 225 9.34 -13.14 -16.57
C GLY A 225 8.31 -14.09 -15.93
N LEU A 226 7.31 -13.55 -15.22
CA LEU A 226 6.25 -14.35 -14.58
C LEU A 226 5.30 -14.97 -15.59
N ARG A 227 5.03 -14.31 -16.72
CA ARG A 227 4.24 -14.92 -17.80
C ARG A 227 4.94 -16.17 -18.32
N TRP A 228 6.24 -16.09 -18.57
CA TRP A 228 7.03 -17.23 -19.04
C TRP A 228 7.02 -18.37 -18.02
N LEU A 229 7.20 -18.07 -16.72
CA LEU A 229 7.06 -19.07 -15.66
C LEU A 229 5.67 -19.74 -15.69
N GLY A 230 4.60 -18.95 -15.74
CA GLY A 230 3.23 -19.46 -15.79
C GLY A 230 2.96 -20.33 -17.03
N ARG A 231 3.46 -19.94 -18.20
CA ARG A 231 3.16 -20.60 -19.49
C ARG A 231 4.06 -21.78 -19.82
N VAL A 232 5.33 -21.75 -19.43
CA VAL A 232 6.33 -22.75 -19.83
C VAL A 232 6.70 -23.67 -18.66
N ALA A 233 6.86 -23.09 -17.46
CA ALA A 233 7.26 -23.85 -16.28
C ALA A 233 6.06 -24.49 -15.57
N PHE A 234 4.90 -23.81 -15.54
CA PHE A 234 3.76 -24.19 -14.69
C PHE A 234 2.44 -24.49 -15.41
N ALA A 235 2.35 -24.28 -16.73
CA ALA A 235 1.10 -24.53 -17.46
C ALA A 235 0.66 -26.00 -17.44
N VAL A 236 1.63 -26.92 -17.38
CA VAL A 236 1.39 -28.36 -17.22
C VAL A 236 1.97 -28.77 -15.87
N ASP A 237 1.12 -29.29 -14.98
CA ASP A 237 1.57 -29.86 -13.70
C ASP A 237 2.39 -31.13 -13.98
N ARG A 238 3.70 -31.05 -13.70
CA ARG A 238 4.66 -32.16 -13.86
C ARG A 238 4.90 -32.92 -12.55
N GLY A 239 4.22 -32.53 -11.47
CA GLY A 239 4.30 -33.14 -10.15
C GLY A 239 5.50 -32.69 -9.30
N ALA A 240 5.37 -32.92 -7.99
CA ALA A 240 6.36 -32.46 -7.00
C ALA A 240 7.77 -33.05 -7.20
N ALA A 241 7.88 -34.30 -7.65
CA ALA A 241 9.18 -34.93 -7.91
C ALA A 241 9.97 -34.23 -9.02
N PHE A 242 9.29 -33.77 -10.08
CA PHE A 242 9.91 -33.00 -11.16
C PHE A 242 10.39 -31.65 -10.62
N TYR A 243 9.52 -30.90 -9.93
CA TYR A 243 9.87 -29.56 -9.43
C TYR A 243 11.05 -29.58 -8.45
N ASN A 244 11.20 -30.66 -7.68
CA ASN A 244 12.28 -30.81 -6.71
C ASN A 244 13.66 -31.07 -7.33
N THR A 245 13.72 -31.70 -8.51
CA THR A 245 14.98 -32.22 -9.09
C THR A 245 15.37 -31.57 -10.41
N ALA A 246 14.41 -31.12 -11.21
CA ALA A 246 14.68 -30.56 -12.52
C ALA A 246 15.30 -29.15 -12.43
N PRO A 247 16.30 -28.83 -13.27
CA PRO A 247 16.80 -27.46 -13.38
C PRO A 247 15.76 -26.56 -14.06
N LEU A 248 15.85 -25.25 -13.81
CA LEU A 248 15.02 -24.27 -14.50
C LEU A 248 15.40 -24.25 -16.00
N PRO A 249 14.44 -24.37 -16.93
CA PRO A 249 14.75 -24.39 -18.36
C PRO A 249 15.28 -23.03 -18.81
N LEU A 250 16.35 -23.04 -19.61
CA LEU A 250 16.91 -21.85 -20.26
C LEU A 250 16.60 -21.91 -21.75
N ASP A 251 15.43 -21.39 -22.13
CA ASP A 251 15.00 -21.33 -23.52
C ASP A 251 15.32 -19.97 -24.17
N ALA A 252 15.25 -19.94 -25.51
CA ALA A 252 15.51 -18.73 -26.27
C ALA A 252 14.52 -17.60 -25.93
N THR A 253 13.28 -17.94 -25.57
CA THR A 253 12.22 -16.99 -25.22
C THR A 253 12.55 -16.24 -23.93
N LEU A 254 12.97 -16.96 -22.88
CA LEU A 254 13.38 -16.34 -21.62
C LEU A 254 14.56 -15.39 -21.86
N LEU A 255 15.61 -15.87 -22.55
CA LEU A 255 16.82 -15.09 -22.82
C LEU A 255 16.52 -13.84 -23.66
N ALA A 256 15.72 -13.98 -24.72
CA ALA A 256 15.28 -12.84 -25.53
C ALA A 256 14.51 -11.82 -24.66
N GLY A 257 13.63 -12.29 -23.78
CA GLY A 257 12.91 -11.44 -22.85
C GLY A 257 13.84 -10.69 -21.90
N ARG A 258 14.88 -11.34 -21.37
CA ARG A 258 15.86 -10.67 -20.49
C ARG A 258 16.68 -9.62 -21.24
N VAL A 259 17.08 -9.91 -22.48
CA VAL A 259 17.77 -8.94 -23.34
C VAL A 259 16.89 -7.71 -23.60
N VAL A 260 15.62 -7.90 -23.97
CA VAL A 260 14.68 -6.79 -24.18
C VAL A 260 14.46 -5.99 -22.89
N THR A 261 14.28 -6.67 -21.77
CA THR A 261 14.10 -6.06 -20.45
C THR A 261 15.29 -5.20 -20.04
N VAL A 262 16.52 -5.56 -20.43
CA VAL A 262 17.71 -4.73 -20.15
C VAL A 262 17.91 -3.64 -21.20
N ALA A 263 17.67 -3.94 -22.48
CA ALA A 263 17.94 -3.04 -23.59
C ALA A 263 16.97 -1.85 -23.63
N LEU A 264 15.67 -2.09 -23.51
CA LEU A 264 14.63 -1.05 -23.58
C LEU A 264 14.85 0.11 -22.59
N PRO A 265 15.02 -0.12 -21.26
CA PRO A 265 15.24 0.96 -20.30
C PRO A 265 16.60 1.63 -20.49
N THR A 266 17.62 0.89 -20.95
CA THR A 266 18.93 1.45 -21.28
C THR A 266 18.84 2.43 -22.45
N LEU A 267 18.08 2.09 -23.50
CA LEU A 267 17.81 2.99 -24.62
C LEU A 267 17.03 4.23 -24.18
N ALA A 268 16.02 4.07 -23.32
CA ALA A 268 15.28 5.20 -22.75
C ALA A 268 16.21 6.14 -21.95
N LEU A 269 17.12 5.57 -21.15
CA LEU A 269 18.12 6.31 -20.38
C LEU A 269 19.11 7.07 -21.29
N LEU A 270 19.60 6.43 -22.35
CA LEU A 270 20.46 7.09 -23.34
C LEU A 270 19.72 8.22 -24.06
N GLY A 271 18.44 8.03 -24.38
CA GLY A 271 17.57 9.08 -24.94
C GLY A 271 17.39 10.27 -23.98
N ALA A 272 17.13 9.99 -22.70
CA ALA A 272 17.03 11.01 -21.65
C ALA A 272 18.34 11.77 -21.46
N LEU A 273 19.49 11.08 -21.50
CA LEU A 273 20.81 11.69 -21.43
C LEU A 273 21.08 12.63 -22.62
N ARG A 274 20.71 12.22 -23.85
CA ARG A 274 20.84 13.07 -25.04
C ARG A 274 20.00 14.34 -24.91
N HIS A 275 18.78 14.22 -24.38
CA HIS A 275 17.92 15.37 -24.11
C HIS A 275 18.55 16.30 -23.05
N PHE A 276 18.97 15.74 -21.92
CA PHE A 276 19.60 16.48 -20.82
C PHE A 276 20.83 17.27 -21.27
N ARG A 277 21.70 16.66 -22.09
CA ARG A 277 22.85 17.34 -22.70
C ARG A 277 22.43 18.55 -23.53
N ARG A 278 21.39 18.42 -24.38
CA ARG A 278 20.88 19.53 -25.20
C ARG A 278 20.33 20.67 -24.35
N SER A 279 19.64 20.36 -23.26
CA SER A 279 19.13 21.36 -22.32
C SER A 279 20.24 22.17 -21.65
N LEU A 280 21.41 21.55 -21.39
CA LEU A 280 22.57 22.21 -20.79
C LEU A 280 23.44 22.95 -21.80
N SER A 281 23.54 22.47 -23.04
CA SER A 281 24.36 23.08 -24.09
C SER A 281 23.72 24.32 -24.75
N GLY A 282 22.55 24.78 -24.29
CA GLY A 282 21.89 25.98 -24.83
C GLY A 282 21.61 25.90 -26.34
N ALA A 283 21.45 24.70 -26.91
CA ALA A 283 21.18 24.55 -28.34
C ALA A 283 19.84 25.24 -28.69
N PRO A 284 19.80 26.11 -29.71
CA PRO A 284 18.72 27.07 -29.96
C PRO A 284 17.45 26.37 -30.47
N GLY A 285 16.67 25.81 -29.55
CA GLY A 285 15.37 25.21 -29.84
C GLY A 285 14.23 26.07 -29.26
N GLY A 286 13.82 27.10 -30.00
CA GLY A 286 12.42 27.53 -30.00
C GLY A 286 11.87 28.32 -28.80
N ALA A 287 12.66 29.08 -28.05
CA ALA A 287 12.13 30.06 -27.08
C ALA A 287 13.02 31.31 -26.88
N ARG A 288 13.76 31.73 -27.91
CA ARG A 288 14.28 33.11 -27.99
C ARG A 288 13.22 34.05 -28.57
N ARG A 289 12.01 34.02 -28.00
CA ARG A 289 11.08 35.14 -28.09
C ARG A 289 10.94 35.67 -26.66
N ALA A 290 11.66 36.77 -26.41
CA ALA A 290 11.57 37.66 -25.26
C ALA A 290 12.18 37.19 -23.92
N VAL A 291 13.50 36.96 -23.87
CA VAL A 291 14.35 37.72 -22.95
C VAL A 291 15.64 38.02 -23.71
N ARG A 292 15.56 39.06 -24.57
CA ARG A 292 16.74 39.89 -24.80
C ARG A 292 17.18 40.25 -23.39
N ALA A 293 18.41 39.92 -23.01
CA ALA A 293 19.05 40.65 -21.93
C ALA A 293 19.02 42.11 -22.39
N THR A 294 17.93 42.81 -22.06
CA THR A 294 18.00 44.20 -21.71
C THR A 294 19.07 44.22 -20.64
N VAL A 295 20.30 44.55 -21.04
CA VAL A 295 21.11 45.44 -20.22
C VAL A 295 20.10 46.39 -19.62
N PRO A 296 19.93 46.42 -18.28
CA PRO A 296 19.01 47.36 -17.69
C PRO A 296 19.47 48.71 -18.22
N VAL A 297 18.75 49.26 -19.19
CA VAL A 297 18.77 50.70 -19.39
C VAL A 297 18.45 51.19 -17.99
N PRO A 298 19.32 52.00 -17.35
CA PRO A 298 18.98 52.56 -16.06
C PRO A 298 17.67 53.30 -16.28
N VAL A 299 16.56 52.63 -15.94
CA VAL A 299 15.25 53.24 -15.89
C VAL A 299 15.49 54.31 -14.84
N PRO A 300 15.36 55.60 -15.18
CA PRO A 300 15.43 56.65 -14.17
C PRO A 300 14.50 56.19 -13.08
N VAL A 301 15.03 55.93 -11.88
CA VAL A 301 14.22 55.57 -10.73
C VAL A 301 13.21 56.72 -10.65
N PRO A 302 11.91 56.50 -10.95
CA PRO A 302 10.96 57.58 -10.85
C PRO A 302 11.09 58.12 -9.43
N PRO A 303 11.11 59.45 -9.23
CA PRO A 303 11.21 60.02 -7.89
C PRO A 303 10.18 59.30 -7.03
N ALA A 304 10.67 58.74 -5.92
CA ALA A 304 9.97 57.82 -5.03
C ALA A 304 8.45 57.93 -5.21
N SER A 305 7.85 56.92 -5.85
CA SER A 305 6.40 56.88 -6.06
C SER A 305 5.75 57.31 -4.76
N VAL A 306 5.01 58.42 -4.79
CA VAL A 306 4.28 58.94 -3.64
C VAL A 306 3.54 57.76 -3.05
N VAL A 307 4.00 57.27 -1.90
CA VAL A 307 3.30 56.22 -1.17
C VAL A 307 2.07 56.93 -0.63
N LEU A 308 0.98 56.92 -1.41
CA LEU A 308 -0.29 57.43 -0.92
C LEU A 308 -0.58 56.66 0.38
N PRO A 309 -0.81 57.35 1.50
CA PRO A 309 -1.12 56.67 2.74
C PRO A 309 -2.34 55.74 2.49
N PRO A 310 -2.33 54.51 3.04
CA PRO A 310 -3.36 53.49 2.82
C PRO A 310 -4.83 53.96 2.87
N PRO A 311 -5.23 54.99 3.66
CA PRO A 311 -6.60 55.47 3.69
C PRO A 311 -7.13 55.98 2.33
N LEU A 312 -6.25 56.51 1.46
CA LEU A 312 -6.65 57.07 0.16
C LEU A 312 -7.02 56.01 -0.88
N LEU A 313 -6.51 54.79 -0.74
CA LEU A 313 -6.77 53.68 -1.67
C LEU A 313 -8.07 52.93 -1.36
N ARG A 314 -8.78 53.25 -0.25
CA ARG A 314 -9.97 52.52 0.25
C ARG A 314 -9.80 50.99 0.23
N MET A 315 -8.57 50.50 0.30
CA MET A 315 -8.27 49.07 0.29
C MET A 315 -8.60 48.49 1.66
N THR A 316 -9.65 47.67 1.73
CA THR A 316 -9.96 46.90 2.93
C THR A 316 -9.41 45.49 2.78
N ALA A 317 -8.44 45.13 3.62
CA ALA A 317 -7.93 43.77 3.70
C ALA A 317 -8.65 43.04 4.84
N ARG A 318 -9.42 42.00 4.50
CA ARG A 318 -10.06 41.13 5.49
C ARG A 318 -9.46 39.74 5.39
N ALA A 319 -9.10 39.15 6.54
CA ALA A 319 -8.65 37.77 6.57
C ALA A 319 -9.77 36.86 6.03
N PRO A 320 -9.47 35.93 5.11
CA PRO A 320 -10.48 35.03 4.57
C PRO A 320 -11.00 34.10 5.67
N GLY A 321 -12.31 33.83 5.65
CA GLY A 321 -12.92 32.87 6.57
C GLY A 321 -12.35 31.46 6.38
N MET A 322 -12.33 30.65 7.45
CA MET A 322 -11.70 29.32 7.46
C MET A 322 -12.23 28.41 6.35
N ILE A 323 -13.55 28.34 6.15
CA ILE A 323 -14.17 27.47 5.14
C ILE A 323 -13.89 27.97 3.72
N ALA A 324 -13.98 29.29 3.50
CA ALA A 324 -13.70 29.88 2.20
C ALA A 324 -12.25 29.64 1.77
N ALA A 325 -11.30 29.86 2.69
CA ALA A 325 -9.89 29.58 2.43
C ALA A 325 -9.64 28.08 2.21
N ALA A 326 -10.26 27.20 3.01
CA ALA A 326 -10.11 25.76 2.84
C ALA A 326 -10.65 25.27 1.48
N ARG A 327 -11.77 25.82 1.00
CA ARG A 327 -12.31 25.52 -0.33
C ARG A 327 -11.37 25.93 -1.46
N VAL A 328 -10.71 27.09 -1.35
CA VAL A 328 -9.73 27.54 -2.35
C VAL A 328 -8.53 26.59 -2.39
N VAL A 329 -7.99 26.22 -1.23
CA VAL A 329 -6.88 25.25 -1.12
C VAL A 329 -7.30 23.88 -1.67
N ALA A 330 -8.49 23.40 -1.28
CA ALA A 330 -9.05 22.13 -1.76
C ALA A 330 -9.20 22.12 -3.28
N ALA A 331 -9.80 23.17 -3.86
CA ALA A 331 -10.00 23.26 -5.31
C ALA A 331 -8.67 23.29 -6.07
N ALA A 332 -7.65 23.98 -5.54
CA ALA A 332 -6.31 23.99 -6.13
C ALA A 332 -5.65 22.60 -6.08
N GLU A 333 -5.71 21.92 -4.95
CA GLU A 333 -5.16 20.56 -4.79
C GLU A 333 -5.91 19.54 -5.64
N VAL A 334 -7.25 19.55 -5.65
CA VAL A 334 -8.06 18.66 -6.49
C VAL A 334 -7.75 18.89 -7.98
N ARG A 335 -7.67 20.14 -8.43
CA ARG A 335 -7.31 20.45 -9.83
C ARG A 335 -5.90 19.97 -10.18
N HIS A 336 -4.96 20.07 -9.23
CA HIS A 336 -3.62 19.53 -9.44
C HIS A 336 -3.65 17.99 -9.55
N LEU A 337 -4.35 17.32 -8.63
CA LEU A 337 -4.46 15.86 -8.58
C LEU A 337 -5.15 15.31 -9.84
N LEU A 338 -6.24 15.93 -10.30
CA LEU A 338 -6.95 15.54 -11.52
C LEU A 338 -6.15 15.81 -12.81
N ARG A 339 -5.13 16.66 -12.77
CA ARG A 339 -4.21 16.86 -13.90
C ARG A 339 -3.00 15.93 -13.84
N SER A 340 -2.78 15.25 -12.71
CA SER A 340 -1.69 14.31 -12.56
C SER A 340 -2.06 12.98 -13.24
N PRO A 341 -1.23 12.45 -14.17
CA PRO A 341 -1.51 11.16 -14.80
C PRO A 341 -1.48 10.00 -13.80
N ALA A 342 -0.81 10.17 -12.65
CA ALA A 342 -0.64 9.12 -11.65
C ALA A 342 -1.98 8.63 -11.08
N ILE A 343 -2.97 9.51 -10.87
CA ILE A 343 -4.25 9.08 -10.29
C ILE A 343 -5.04 8.18 -11.24
N TYR A 344 -4.99 8.45 -12.54
CA TYR A 344 -5.69 7.64 -13.55
C TYR A 344 -5.01 6.29 -13.77
N LEU A 345 -3.67 6.29 -13.86
CA LEU A 345 -2.89 5.05 -13.95
C LEU A 345 -3.11 4.18 -12.71
N TYR A 346 -3.12 4.79 -11.52
CA TYR A 346 -3.35 4.05 -10.28
C TYR A 346 -4.80 3.55 -10.17
N SER A 347 -5.77 4.33 -10.64
CA SER A 347 -7.17 3.87 -10.70
C SER A 347 -7.30 2.67 -11.64
N LEU A 348 -6.65 2.71 -12.81
CA LEU A 348 -6.64 1.59 -13.74
C LEU A 348 -5.93 0.35 -13.15
N PHE A 349 -4.79 0.54 -12.49
CA PHE A 349 -4.11 -0.51 -11.74
C PHE A 349 -5.03 -1.15 -10.68
N LEU A 350 -5.72 -0.33 -9.89
CA LEU A 350 -6.63 -0.80 -8.86
C LEU A 350 -7.83 -1.56 -9.47
N MET A 351 -8.34 -1.11 -10.61
CA MET A 351 -9.35 -1.85 -11.37
C MET A 351 -8.85 -3.22 -11.82
N SER A 352 -7.65 -3.29 -12.42
CA SER A 352 -7.04 -4.56 -12.84
C SER A 352 -6.89 -5.54 -11.68
N VAL A 353 -6.46 -5.06 -10.52
CA VAL A 353 -6.33 -5.89 -9.31
C VAL A 353 -7.68 -6.41 -8.82
N VAL A 354 -8.73 -5.59 -8.84
CA VAL A 354 -10.07 -6.03 -8.43
C VAL A 354 -10.64 -7.06 -9.41
N LEU A 355 -10.39 -6.88 -10.72
CA LEU A 355 -10.77 -7.86 -11.74
C LEU A 355 -10.05 -9.19 -11.51
N GLU A 356 -8.75 -9.16 -11.23
CA GLU A 356 -7.95 -10.35 -10.92
C GLU A 356 -8.56 -11.13 -9.74
N VAL A 357 -8.80 -10.45 -8.62
CA VAL A 357 -9.42 -11.06 -7.42
C VAL A 357 -10.78 -11.71 -7.72
N GLY A 358 -11.53 -11.16 -8.68
CA GLY A 358 -12.81 -11.71 -9.09
C GLY A 358 -12.72 -12.95 -9.99
N VAL A 359 -11.59 -13.15 -10.67
CA VAL A 359 -11.37 -14.30 -11.58
C VAL A 359 -10.62 -15.44 -10.88
N SER A 360 -9.81 -15.15 -9.86
CA SER A 360 -8.94 -16.12 -9.16
C SER A 360 -9.67 -17.15 -8.25
N GLY A 361 -10.85 -17.63 -8.61
CA GLY A 361 -11.64 -18.56 -7.78
C GLY A 361 -12.21 -19.74 -8.56
N THR A 362 -11.57 -20.90 -8.44
CA THR A 362 -12.14 -22.19 -8.85
C THR A 362 -12.69 -22.94 -7.64
N ASP A 363 -13.85 -23.55 -7.81
CA ASP A 363 -14.44 -24.46 -6.84
C ASP A 363 -13.60 -25.76 -6.77
N PRO A 364 -13.71 -26.62 -5.73
CA PRO A 364 -12.99 -27.89 -5.67
C PRO A 364 -13.25 -28.82 -6.88
N TYR A 365 -14.34 -28.59 -7.62
CA TYR A 365 -14.68 -29.28 -8.86
C TYR A 365 -14.17 -28.59 -10.14
N GLY A 366 -13.36 -27.54 -10.01
CA GLY A 366 -12.77 -26.81 -11.14
C GLY A 366 -13.71 -25.82 -11.85
N ALA A 367 -14.95 -25.67 -11.38
CA ALA A 367 -15.90 -24.70 -11.92
C ALA A 367 -15.59 -23.27 -11.42
N THR A 368 -15.85 -22.26 -12.25
CA THR A 368 -15.70 -20.86 -11.83
C THR A 368 -16.75 -20.51 -10.78
N VAL A 369 -16.31 -20.00 -9.63
CA VAL A 369 -17.22 -19.63 -8.54
C VAL A 369 -18.01 -18.38 -8.97
N ARG A 370 -19.34 -18.47 -8.98
CA ARG A 370 -20.19 -17.27 -9.13
C ARG A 370 -20.05 -16.39 -7.90
N LEU A 371 -19.53 -15.19 -8.07
CA LEU A 371 -19.32 -14.24 -6.98
C LEU A 371 -20.50 -13.29 -6.86
N THR A 372 -20.99 -13.12 -5.64
CA THR A 372 -21.96 -12.06 -5.33
C THR A 372 -21.24 -10.74 -5.06
N ALA A 373 -21.94 -9.61 -5.21
CA ALA A 373 -21.34 -8.28 -5.08
C ALA A 373 -20.61 -8.09 -3.74
N GLY A 374 -21.19 -8.57 -2.64
CA GLY A 374 -20.57 -8.45 -1.33
C GLY A 374 -19.43 -9.45 -1.08
N THR A 375 -19.50 -10.67 -1.63
CA THR A 375 -18.37 -11.62 -1.51
C THR A 375 -17.16 -11.14 -2.29
N LEU A 376 -17.35 -10.62 -3.51
CA LEU A 376 -16.28 -9.99 -4.29
C LEU A 376 -15.66 -8.81 -3.54
N ALA A 377 -16.48 -7.90 -3.03
CA ALA A 377 -15.99 -6.73 -2.31
C ALA A 377 -15.19 -7.10 -1.05
N VAL A 378 -15.69 -8.05 -0.24
CA VAL A 378 -14.99 -8.50 0.98
C VAL A 378 -13.69 -9.24 0.65
N ARG A 379 -13.65 -10.05 -0.42
CA ARG A 379 -12.42 -10.72 -0.87
C ARG A 379 -11.35 -9.73 -1.32
N ALA A 380 -11.74 -8.62 -1.94
CA ALA A 380 -10.82 -7.60 -2.41
C ALA A 380 -10.28 -6.68 -1.30
N ILE A 381 -10.88 -6.66 -0.10
CA ILE A 381 -10.51 -5.75 1.00
C ILE A 381 -9.01 -5.74 1.30
N PRO A 382 -8.31 -6.88 1.48
CA PRO A 382 -6.91 -6.84 1.89
C PRO A 382 -6.02 -6.10 0.89
N VAL A 383 -6.18 -6.44 -0.39
CA VAL A 383 -5.37 -5.89 -1.47
C VAL A 383 -5.75 -4.44 -1.74
N VAL A 384 -7.05 -4.12 -1.85
CA VAL A 384 -7.53 -2.73 -2.07
C VAL A 384 -7.08 -1.83 -0.94
N THR A 385 -7.18 -2.27 0.31
CA THR A 385 -6.78 -1.47 1.48
C THR A 385 -5.28 -1.20 1.47
N LEU A 386 -4.46 -2.23 1.24
CA LEU A 386 -3.00 -2.08 1.17
C LEU A 386 -2.60 -1.09 0.07
N LEU A 387 -3.14 -1.27 -1.13
CA LEU A 387 -2.82 -0.45 -2.30
C LEU A 387 -3.26 1.01 -2.09
N VAL A 388 -4.53 1.25 -1.73
CA VAL A 388 -5.01 2.61 -1.49
C VAL A 388 -4.24 3.28 -0.35
N CYS A 389 -3.89 2.57 0.73
CA CYS A 389 -3.03 3.13 1.78
C CYS A 389 -1.64 3.50 1.26
N LEU A 390 -1.03 2.64 0.44
CA LEU A 390 0.28 2.93 -0.17
C LEU A 390 0.20 4.18 -1.07
N PHE A 391 -0.84 4.31 -1.89
CA PHE A 391 -1.02 5.50 -2.73
C PHE A 391 -1.26 6.76 -1.90
N LEU A 392 -2.14 6.69 -0.89
CA LEU A 392 -2.40 7.81 0.02
C LEU A 392 -1.14 8.24 0.76
N LEU A 393 -0.31 7.29 1.20
CA LEU A 393 0.98 7.58 1.82
C LEU A 393 1.83 8.49 0.93
N PHE A 394 1.97 8.16 -0.35
CA PHE A 394 2.72 9.00 -1.30
C PHE A 394 2.03 10.34 -1.57
N THR A 395 0.72 10.34 -1.83
CA THR A 395 0.02 11.57 -2.23
C THR A 395 -0.05 12.61 -1.12
N VAL A 396 -0.25 12.17 0.13
CA VAL A 396 -0.36 13.05 1.31
C VAL A 396 1.01 13.62 1.65
N VAL A 397 2.06 12.78 1.65
CA VAL A 397 3.44 13.23 1.88
C VAL A 397 3.85 14.24 0.81
N GLU A 398 3.59 13.95 -0.46
CA GLU A 398 3.95 14.83 -1.55
C GLU A 398 3.11 16.12 -1.52
N SER A 399 1.81 16.07 -1.22
CA SER A 399 0.97 17.27 -1.08
C SER A 399 1.47 18.20 0.04
N LEU A 400 1.94 17.66 1.17
CA LEU A 400 2.48 18.46 2.26
C LEU A 400 3.89 18.99 2.01
N HIS A 401 4.69 18.30 1.19
CA HIS A 401 6.06 18.70 0.89
C HIS A 401 6.19 19.60 -0.35
N ARG A 402 5.24 19.52 -1.28
CA ARG A 402 5.29 20.20 -2.59
C ARG A 402 5.53 21.70 -2.51
N GLU A 403 4.97 22.36 -1.49
CA GLU A 403 5.12 23.81 -1.31
C GLU A 403 6.58 24.22 -1.09
N VAL A 404 7.34 23.37 -0.39
CA VAL A 404 8.78 23.54 -0.13
C VAL A 404 9.57 23.27 -1.42
N THR A 405 9.28 22.16 -2.11
CA THR A 405 9.92 21.83 -3.39
C THR A 405 9.69 22.90 -4.45
N ALA A 406 8.49 23.48 -4.49
CA ALA A 406 8.13 24.55 -5.41
C ALA A 406 8.57 25.94 -4.95
N ARG A 407 9.16 26.07 -3.75
CA ARG A 407 9.56 27.33 -3.10
C ARG A 407 8.43 28.34 -2.97
N PHE A 408 7.21 27.82 -2.89
CA PHE A 408 6.01 28.61 -2.70
C PHE A 408 5.68 28.77 -1.22
N ASP A 409 6.35 28.01 -0.34
CA ASP A 409 6.10 28.00 1.08
C ASP A 409 6.27 29.38 1.77
N PRO A 410 7.23 30.27 1.42
CA PRO A 410 7.33 31.57 2.08
C PRO A 410 6.15 32.48 1.71
N LEU A 411 5.68 32.40 0.46
CA LEU A 411 4.51 33.13 -0.02
C LEU A 411 3.24 32.61 0.67
N LEU A 412 3.05 31.29 0.74
CA LEU A 412 1.87 30.69 1.37
C LEU A 412 1.82 30.98 2.87
N TYR A 413 2.94 30.81 3.58
CA TYR A 413 2.99 30.92 5.02
C TYR A 413 2.96 32.36 5.55
N THR A 414 3.23 33.35 4.69
CA THR A 414 3.03 34.78 5.00
C THR A 414 1.59 35.25 4.78
N THR A 415 0.74 34.46 4.11
CA THR A 415 -0.68 34.81 3.93
C THR A 415 -1.45 34.81 5.27
N PRO A 416 -2.49 35.67 5.40
CA PRO A 416 -3.36 35.71 6.59
C PRO A 416 -4.34 34.52 6.68
N VAL A 417 -4.23 33.53 5.80
CA VAL A 417 -5.06 32.30 5.83
C VAL A 417 -4.77 31.55 7.14
N PRO A 418 -5.74 30.96 7.85
CA PRO A 418 -5.47 30.16 9.05
C PRO A 418 -4.89 28.77 8.72
N THR A 419 -4.00 28.23 9.56
CA THR A 419 -3.35 26.90 9.32
C THR A 419 -4.36 25.78 9.19
N GLY A 420 -5.42 25.82 10.00
CA GLY A 420 -6.51 24.85 9.92
C GLY A 420 -7.19 24.83 8.56
N ALA A 421 -7.30 25.98 7.86
CA ALA A 421 -7.89 26.00 6.52
C ALA A 421 -7.00 25.34 5.47
N ILE A 422 -5.67 25.51 5.57
CA ILE A 422 -4.72 24.86 4.65
C ILE A 422 -4.79 23.34 4.82
N LEU A 423 -4.70 22.86 6.06
CA LEU A 423 -4.73 21.43 6.37
C LEU A 423 -6.09 20.81 6.07
N LEU A 424 -7.20 21.49 6.37
CA LEU A 424 -8.55 21.04 6.00
C LEU A 424 -8.70 20.97 4.48
N GLY A 425 -8.21 21.97 3.74
CA GLY A 425 -8.22 21.97 2.28
C GLY A 425 -7.49 20.76 1.70
N LYS A 426 -6.28 20.47 2.19
CA LYS A 426 -5.52 19.28 1.78
C LYS A 426 -6.22 17.97 2.17
N ALA A 427 -6.76 17.87 3.39
CA ALA A 427 -7.51 16.70 3.83
C ALA A 427 -8.76 16.45 2.97
N THR A 428 -9.50 17.51 2.60
CA THR A 428 -10.64 17.38 1.69
C THR A 428 -10.24 16.95 0.28
N ALA A 429 -9.07 17.40 -0.21
CA ALA A 429 -8.54 16.92 -1.49
C ALA A 429 -8.16 15.43 -1.43
N SER A 430 -7.56 14.98 -0.32
CA SER A 430 -7.31 13.55 -0.09
C SER A 430 -8.60 12.73 -0.01
N ALA A 431 -9.68 13.28 0.56
CA ALA A 431 -11.00 12.63 0.57
C ALA A 431 -11.58 12.45 -0.86
N VAL A 432 -11.36 13.43 -1.75
CA VAL A 432 -11.73 13.29 -3.18
C VAL A 432 -10.95 12.16 -3.85
N VAL A 433 -9.65 12.02 -3.55
CA VAL A 433 -8.83 10.91 -4.04
C VAL A 433 -9.37 9.56 -3.57
N ILE A 434 -9.71 9.46 -2.28
CA ILE A 434 -10.35 8.24 -1.73
C ILE A 434 -11.64 7.93 -2.49
N GLY A 435 -12.47 8.93 -2.75
CA GLY A 435 -13.68 8.78 -3.56
C GLY A 435 -13.40 8.25 -4.97
N ILE A 436 -12.43 8.81 -5.68
CA ILE A 436 -12.06 8.36 -7.04
C ILE A 436 -11.59 6.90 -7.03
N LEU A 437 -10.71 6.53 -6.10
CA LEU A 437 -10.17 5.17 -6.02
C LEU A 437 -11.22 4.13 -5.63
N THR A 438 -12.08 4.45 -4.66
CA THR A 438 -13.18 3.55 -4.26
C THR A 438 -14.22 3.41 -5.37
N MET A 439 -14.51 4.48 -6.12
CA MET A 439 -15.34 4.42 -7.31
C MET A 439 -14.72 3.55 -8.41
N ALA A 440 -13.40 3.58 -8.60
CA ALA A 440 -12.72 2.68 -9.53
C ALA A 440 -12.93 1.20 -9.14
N CYS A 441 -12.84 0.86 -7.85
CA CYS A 441 -13.16 -0.50 -7.37
C CYS A 441 -14.62 -0.89 -7.61
N ILE A 442 -15.56 0.04 -7.38
CA ILE A 442 -16.99 -0.18 -7.62
C ILE A 442 -17.25 -0.43 -9.10
N VAL A 443 -16.66 0.37 -10.00
CA VAL A 443 -16.81 0.23 -11.46
C VAL A 443 -16.23 -1.10 -11.93
N ALA A 444 -15.03 -1.49 -11.46
CA ALA A 444 -14.44 -2.79 -11.80
C ALA A 444 -15.31 -3.96 -11.33
N SER A 445 -15.77 -3.91 -10.08
CA SER A 445 -16.63 -4.95 -9.50
C SER A 445 -17.98 -5.04 -10.23
N ALA A 446 -18.62 -3.91 -10.50
CA ALA A 446 -19.88 -3.86 -11.23
C ALA A 446 -19.74 -4.34 -12.67
N GLY A 447 -18.63 -3.99 -13.35
CA GLY A 447 -18.32 -4.48 -14.69
C GLY A 447 -18.16 -6.00 -14.71
N LEU A 448 -17.43 -6.58 -13.75
CA LEU A 448 -17.27 -8.03 -13.64
C LEU A 448 -18.61 -8.74 -13.40
N LEU A 449 -19.45 -8.20 -12.51
CA LEU A 449 -20.78 -8.75 -12.25
C LEU A 449 -21.72 -8.63 -13.47
N ALA A 450 -21.63 -7.54 -14.23
CA ALA A 450 -22.42 -7.36 -15.45
C ALA A 450 -22.04 -8.35 -16.56
N LEU A 451 -20.79 -8.84 -16.56
CA LEU A 451 -20.32 -9.89 -17.47
C LEU A 451 -20.73 -11.30 -17.02
N GLN A 452 -21.23 -11.48 -15.79
CA GLN A 452 -21.72 -12.77 -15.31
C GLN A 452 -23.21 -12.96 -15.67
N ASP A 453 -23.57 -14.12 -16.24
CA ASP A 453 -24.95 -14.46 -16.59
C ASP A 453 -25.81 -14.63 -15.32
N GLY A 454 -26.56 -13.61 -14.89
CA GLY A 454 -27.39 -13.76 -13.68
C GLY A 454 -28.06 -12.55 -13.02
N GLY A 455 -28.21 -11.41 -13.71
CA GLY A 455 -28.89 -10.22 -13.17
C GLY A 455 -27.95 -9.02 -12.97
N GLY A 456 -28.52 -7.82 -12.90
CA GLY A 456 -27.75 -6.56 -12.88
C GLY A 456 -26.88 -6.38 -11.63
N PRO A 457 -25.83 -5.53 -11.70
CA PRO A 457 -24.89 -5.35 -10.60
C PRO A 457 -25.59 -4.74 -9.36
N ALA A 458 -25.63 -5.49 -8.26
CA ALA A 458 -26.11 -4.98 -6.98
C ALA A 458 -25.10 -3.96 -6.42
N LEU A 459 -25.35 -2.67 -6.67
CA LEU A 459 -24.45 -1.59 -6.24
C LEU A 459 -24.45 -1.36 -4.72
N GLY A 460 -25.54 -1.72 -4.03
CA GLY A 460 -25.70 -1.52 -2.58
C GLY A 460 -24.57 -2.14 -1.76
N PRO A 461 -24.29 -3.45 -1.87
CA PRO A 461 -23.16 -4.10 -1.21
C PRO A 461 -21.81 -3.47 -1.54
N LEU A 462 -21.58 -3.06 -2.79
CA LEU A 462 -20.31 -2.44 -3.22
C LEU A 462 -20.11 -1.07 -2.56
N LEU A 463 -21.15 -0.23 -2.54
CA LEU A 463 -21.13 1.09 -1.89
C LEU A 463 -20.95 0.97 -0.37
N LEU A 464 -21.58 -0.03 0.25
CA LEU A 464 -21.43 -0.31 1.66
C LEU A 464 -19.98 -0.69 2.01
N VAL A 465 -19.42 -1.66 1.29
CA VAL A 465 -18.08 -2.20 1.60
C VAL A 465 -16.97 -1.20 1.23
N TYR A 466 -16.93 -0.73 -0.02
CA TYR A 466 -15.87 0.18 -0.48
C TYR A 466 -16.02 1.60 0.08
N GLY A 467 -17.25 2.06 0.33
CA GLY A 467 -17.52 3.40 0.86
C GLY A 467 -17.57 3.43 2.39
N VAL A 468 -18.64 2.91 2.97
CA VAL A 468 -18.94 3.08 4.41
C VAL A 468 -17.97 2.30 5.30
N VAL A 469 -17.63 1.07 4.92
CA VAL A 469 -16.79 0.18 5.73
C VAL A 469 -15.31 0.55 5.59
N LEU A 470 -14.80 0.76 4.37
CA LEU A 470 -13.38 1.09 4.14
C LEU A 470 -13.05 2.59 4.27
N GLY A 471 -14.01 3.49 4.09
CA GLY A 471 -13.79 4.94 4.21
C GLY A 471 -13.08 5.35 5.52
N PRO A 472 -13.52 4.89 6.71
CA PRO A 472 -12.84 5.16 7.97
C PRO A 472 -11.37 4.72 8.00
N THR A 473 -11.02 3.59 7.37
CA THR A 473 -9.63 3.12 7.25
C THR A 473 -8.76 4.14 6.52
N PHE A 474 -9.25 4.65 5.39
CA PHE A 474 -8.48 5.60 4.58
C PHE A 474 -8.38 6.97 5.23
N ILE A 475 -9.41 7.38 5.98
CA ILE A 475 -9.40 8.64 6.74
C ILE A 475 -8.38 8.56 7.88
N VAL A 476 -8.40 7.49 8.70
CA VAL A 476 -7.43 7.34 9.79
C VAL A 476 -6.00 7.26 9.26
N TRP A 477 -5.80 6.55 8.14
CA TRP A 477 -4.50 6.47 7.48
C TRP A 477 -4.01 7.83 6.99
N THR A 478 -4.87 8.61 6.33
CA THR A 478 -4.53 9.97 5.85
C THR A 478 -4.15 10.89 7.01
N CYS A 479 -4.90 10.85 8.12
CA CYS A 479 -4.58 11.62 9.32
C CYS A 479 -3.28 11.16 9.99
N PHE A 480 -3.01 9.85 10.02
CA PHE A 480 -1.76 9.28 10.52
C PHE A 480 -0.56 9.80 9.72
N VAL A 481 -0.60 9.67 8.39
CA VAL A 481 0.48 10.13 7.51
C VAL A 481 0.68 11.65 7.63
N GLY A 482 -0.41 12.42 7.70
CA GLY A 482 -0.35 13.86 7.93
C GLY A 482 0.31 14.23 9.27
N ALA A 483 -0.02 13.51 10.34
CA ALA A 483 0.58 13.71 11.66
C ALA A 483 2.08 13.37 11.66
N VAL A 484 2.47 12.26 11.04
CA VAL A 484 3.88 11.87 10.88
C VAL A 484 4.65 12.92 10.09
N MET A 485 4.10 13.41 8.97
CA MET A 485 4.71 14.48 8.19
C MET A 485 4.87 15.79 8.99
N ALA A 486 3.87 16.16 9.79
CA ALA A 486 3.94 17.34 10.64
C ALA A 486 5.01 17.21 11.75
N LEU A 487 5.18 16.01 12.31
CA LEU A 487 6.18 15.71 13.35
C LEU A 487 7.61 15.68 12.81
N VAL A 488 7.82 14.94 11.71
CA VAL A 488 9.16 14.63 11.21
C VAL A 488 9.67 15.68 10.22
N ARG A 489 8.76 16.29 9.44
CA ARG A 489 9.06 17.31 8.41
C ARG A 489 10.06 16.87 7.33
N GLN A 490 10.33 15.58 7.21
CA GLN A 490 11.21 15.00 6.21
C GLN A 490 10.46 13.94 5.40
N ARG A 491 10.44 14.14 4.07
CA ARG A 491 9.72 13.29 3.12
C ARG A 491 10.11 11.81 3.23
N ALA A 492 11.41 11.50 3.20
CA ALA A 492 11.91 10.13 3.25
C ALA A 492 11.56 9.41 4.55
N ALA A 493 11.65 10.12 5.69
CA ALA A 493 11.37 9.54 7.00
C ALA A 493 9.88 9.30 7.21
N ALA A 494 9.00 10.19 6.73
CA ALA A 494 7.56 9.96 6.80
C ALA A 494 7.09 8.80 5.92
N LEU A 495 7.65 8.67 4.70
CA LEU A 495 7.42 7.49 3.85
C LEU A 495 7.91 6.22 4.55
N GLY A 496 9.07 6.28 5.21
CA GLY A 496 9.63 5.15 5.96
C GLY A 496 8.74 4.73 7.13
N ILE A 497 8.31 5.66 7.97
CA ILE A 497 7.41 5.38 9.11
C ILE A 497 6.07 4.83 8.62
N GLY A 498 5.52 5.40 7.54
CA GLY A 498 4.29 4.91 6.93
C GLY A 498 4.42 3.46 6.46
N LEU A 499 5.43 3.13 5.67
CA LEU A 499 5.60 1.75 5.20
C LEU A 499 5.90 0.79 6.36
N ALA A 500 6.69 1.21 7.36
CA ALA A 500 6.95 0.41 8.56
C ALA A 500 5.63 0.08 9.30
N ALA A 501 4.71 1.03 9.41
CA ALA A 501 3.39 0.79 10.02
C ALA A 501 2.57 -0.25 9.22
N LEU A 502 2.63 -0.23 7.88
CA LEU A 502 1.97 -1.26 7.05
C LEU A 502 2.62 -2.64 7.23
N VAL A 503 3.95 -2.71 7.28
CA VAL A 503 4.69 -3.97 7.51
C VAL A 503 4.36 -4.55 8.88
N LEU A 504 4.39 -3.74 9.94
CA LEU A 504 4.02 -4.18 11.29
C LEU A 504 2.58 -4.71 11.34
N THR A 505 1.65 -4.01 10.68
CA THR A 505 0.25 -4.46 10.56
C THR A 505 0.16 -5.82 9.83
N GLY A 506 0.99 -6.04 8.82
CA GLY A 506 1.09 -7.32 8.11
C GLY A 506 1.69 -8.44 8.96
N VAL A 507 2.72 -8.14 9.77
CA VAL A 507 3.31 -9.10 10.71
C VAL A 507 2.29 -9.53 11.75
N ASP A 508 1.50 -8.61 12.32
CA ASP A 508 0.44 -8.94 13.27
C ASP A 508 -0.67 -9.81 12.64
N LEU A 509 -0.98 -9.57 11.36
CA LEU A 509 -1.94 -10.40 10.62
C LEU A 509 -1.41 -11.83 10.47
N LEU A 510 -0.17 -11.99 10.00
CA LEU A 510 0.45 -13.31 9.78
C LEU A 510 0.72 -14.06 11.09
N GLY A 511 1.05 -13.33 12.16
CA GLY A 511 1.24 -13.88 13.51
C GLY A 511 -0.06 -14.31 14.19
N GLY A 512 -1.23 -13.98 13.63
CA GLY A 512 -2.53 -14.32 14.21
C GLY A 512 -2.86 -13.58 15.51
N SER A 513 -2.13 -12.50 15.83
CA SER A 513 -2.30 -11.68 17.04
C SER A 513 -3.34 -10.56 16.85
N MET A 514 -3.83 -10.36 15.61
CA MET A 514 -4.82 -9.32 15.30
C MET A 514 -6.15 -9.54 16.02
N THR A 515 -6.61 -8.48 16.69
CA THR A 515 -7.93 -8.40 17.33
C THR A 515 -8.78 -7.35 16.63
N TRP A 516 -10.10 -7.28 16.90
CA TRP A 516 -10.92 -6.19 16.37
C TRP A 516 -10.46 -4.81 16.81
N VAL A 517 -9.73 -4.66 17.93
CA VAL A 517 -9.19 -3.36 18.36
C VAL A 517 -8.01 -2.93 17.49
N THR A 518 -7.12 -3.86 17.17
CA THR A 518 -5.89 -3.58 16.41
C THR A 518 -6.09 -3.67 14.89
N ASN A 519 -7.15 -4.35 14.44
CA ASN A 519 -7.47 -4.53 13.03
C ASN A 519 -8.15 -3.29 12.43
N TRP A 520 -7.39 -2.19 12.34
CA TRP A 520 -7.79 -0.97 11.64
C TRP A 520 -8.02 -1.17 10.11
N PRO A 521 -7.30 -2.06 9.38
CA PRO A 521 -7.53 -2.25 7.94
C PRO A 521 -8.63 -3.28 7.59
N LEU A 522 -9.21 -3.96 8.58
CA LEU A 522 -10.22 -5.02 8.43
C LEU A 522 -9.73 -6.27 7.66
N TRP A 523 -8.43 -6.56 7.73
CA TRP A 523 -7.86 -7.74 7.09
C TRP A 523 -8.34 -9.03 7.76
N GLY A 524 -8.92 -9.94 6.99
CA GLY A 524 -9.38 -11.26 7.46
C GLY A 524 -10.54 -11.26 8.46
N ALA A 525 -11.10 -10.10 8.82
CA ALA A 525 -12.14 -10.00 9.86
C ALA A 525 -13.56 -10.20 9.33
N LEU A 526 -13.82 -9.74 8.10
CA LEU A 526 -15.18 -9.69 7.55
C LEU A 526 -15.57 -10.96 6.82
N ARG A 527 -16.82 -11.41 7.05
CA ARG A 527 -17.47 -12.49 6.31
C ARG A 527 -18.79 -11.98 5.75
N TRP A 528 -18.96 -12.06 4.44
CA TRP A 528 -20.21 -11.69 3.77
C TRP A 528 -21.16 -12.89 3.71
N SER A 529 -22.46 -12.64 3.87
CA SER A 529 -23.52 -13.61 3.60
C SER A 529 -24.64 -12.90 2.84
N ASP A 530 -25.15 -13.51 1.78
CA ASP A 530 -26.25 -12.93 1.01
C ASP A 530 -27.61 -13.04 1.73
N LEU A 531 -27.69 -13.83 2.81
CA LEU A 531 -28.87 -13.95 3.67
C LEU A 531 -29.00 -12.81 4.70
N GLY A 532 -27.94 -12.02 4.92
CA GLY A 532 -27.94 -10.91 5.86
C GLY A 532 -26.62 -10.15 5.89
N VAL A 533 -26.68 -8.84 6.09
CA VAL A 533 -25.48 -7.99 6.13
C VAL A 533 -24.73 -8.23 7.44
N PHE A 534 -23.52 -8.81 7.34
CA PHE A 534 -22.59 -9.05 8.46
C PHE A 534 -23.24 -9.59 9.76
N PRO A 535 -24.01 -10.70 9.71
CA PRO A 535 -24.85 -11.14 10.83
C PRO A 535 -24.06 -11.48 12.10
N LEU A 536 -22.81 -11.91 11.94
CA LEU A 536 -21.94 -12.30 13.05
C LEU A 536 -21.06 -11.14 13.59
N ASN A 537 -20.87 -10.08 12.81
CA ASN A 537 -19.83 -9.07 13.06
C ASN A 537 -20.38 -7.65 13.26
N GLY A 538 -21.69 -7.44 13.20
CA GLY A 538 -22.31 -6.11 13.17
C GLY A 538 -21.85 -5.15 14.27
N PRO A 539 -22.04 -5.45 15.56
CA PRO A 539 -21.67 -4.54 16.67
C PRO A 539 -20.17 -4.22 16.72
N ALA A 540 -19.32 -5.26 16.62
CA ALA A 540 -17.87 -5.12 16.63
C ALA A 540 -17.37 -4.27 15.44
N LEU A 541 -17.99 -4.40 14.27
CA LEU A 541 -17.67 -3.58 13.10
C LEU A 541 -17.98 -2.10 13.37
N TRP A 542 -19.18 -1.78 13.88
CA TRP A 542 -19.54 -0.39 14.19
C TRP A 542 -18.59 0.26 15.21
N LEU A 543 -18.27 -0.45 16.28
CA LEU A 543 -17.31 0.03 17.29
C LEU A 543 -15.91 0.20 16.71
N ASN A 544 -15.44 -0.72 15.88
CA ASN A 544 -14.14 -0.62 15.21
C ASN A 544 -14.09 0.57 14.23
N ARG A 545 -15.14 0.81 13.44
CA ARG A 545 -15.21 1.99 12.55
C ARG A 545 -15.30 3.29 13.34
N GLY A 546 -16.06 3.31 14.44
CA GLY A 546 -16.11 4.42 15.39
C GLY A 546 -14.75 4.72 16.00
N LEU A 547 -13.99 3.69 16.40
CA LEU A 547 -12.62 3.79 16.89
C LEU A 547 -11.71 4.41 15.83
N ALA A 548 -11.75 3.93 14.60
CA ALA A 548 -10.93 4.46 13.51
C ALA A 548 -11.19 5.96 13.28
N LEU A 549 -12.46 6.40 13.26
CA LEU A 549 -12.80 7.82 13.12
C LEU A 549 -12.38 8.65 14.33
N ALA A 550 -12.52 8.12 15.55
CA ALA A 550 -12.06 8.79 16.77
C ALA A 550 -10.53 8.98 16.78
N VAL A 551 -9.78 7.95 16.38
CA VAL A 551 -8.32 8.02 16.21
C VAL A 551 -7.96 9.02 15.12
N ALA A 552 -8.68 9.03 13.99
CA ALA A 552 -8.46 10.00 12.92
C ALA A 552 -8.65 11.45 13.39
N ALA A 553 -9.70 11.72 14.16
CA ALA A 553 -9.94 13.03 14.76
C ALA A 553 -8.80 13.45 15.71
N GLY A 554 -8.31 12.52 16.53
CA GLY A 554 -7.15 12.74 17.41
C GLY A 554 -5.87 13.05 16.65
N LEU A 555 -5.56 12.29 15.61
CA LEU A 555 -4.40 12.50 14.75
C LEU A 555 -4.52 13.81 13.95
N GLY A 556 -5.73 14.16 13.49
CA GLY A 556 -6.01 15.44 12.84
C GLY A 556 -5.77 16.63 13.79
N ALA A 557 -6.29 16.55 15.03
CA ALA A 557 -6.05 17.56 16.05
C ALA A 557 -4.55 17.68 16.41
N LEU A 558 -3.85 16.55 16.54
CA LEU A 558 -2.40 16.52 16.74
C LEU A 558 -1.68 17.23 15.59
N THR A 559 -2.06 16.95 14.35
CA THR A 559 -1.49 17.60 13.16
C THR A 559 -1.67 19.11 13.23
N LEU A 560 -2.86 19.61 13.58
CA LEU A 560 -3.12 21.05 13.71
C LEU A 560 -2.25 21.73 14.78
N VAL A 561 -2.00 21.05 15.90
CA VAL A 561 -1.18 21.60 17.01
C VAL A 561 0.31 21.57 16.68
N VAL A 562 0.76 20.51 16.00
CA VAL A 562 2.18 20.28 15.70
C VAL A 562 2.62 21.03 14.45
N PHE A 563 1.75 21.20 13.45
CA PHE A 563 2.10 21.83 12.18
C PHE A 563 2.46 23.30 12.36
N ARG A 564 3.69 23.65 11.97
CA ARG A 564 4.26 25.00 12.15
C ARG A 564 4.63 25.61 10.81
N ARG A 565 4.24 26.87 10.64
CA ARG A 565 4.54 27.69 9.44
C ARG A 565 5.95 28.29 9.40
N ARG A 566 6.61 28.38 10.56
CA ARG A 566 7.94 28.99 10.69
C ARG A 566 8.92 27.95 11.21
N GLU A 567 10.15 28.01 10.69
CA GLU A 567 11.23 27.18 11.21
C GLU A 567 11.46 27.47 12.70
N PRO A 568 11.60 26.43 13.52
CA PRO A 568 11.79 26.61 14.94
C PRO A 568 13.19 27.17 15.21
N ASP A 569 13.24 28.34 15.81
CA ASP A 569 14.46 28.85 16.44
C ASP A 569 14.93 27.84 17.53
N PRO A 570 16.12 27.21 17.37
CA PRO A 570 16.61 26.20 18.28
C PRO A 570 16.83 26.74 19.71
N ALA A 571 17.16 28.03 19.85
CA ALA A 571 17.34 28.67 21.16
C ALA A 571 16.00 28.78 21.91
N ARG A 572 14.92 29.17 21.22
CA ARG A 572 13.55 29.21 21.78
C ARG A 572 12.92 27.83 21.95
N ARG A 573 13.53 26.76 21.45
CA ARG A 573 13.03 25.39 21.59
C ARG A 573 13.31 24.83 22.99
N ARG A 574 14.48 25.10 23.57
CA ARG A 574 14.82 24.70 24.96
C ARG A 574 14.01 25.47 26.01
N ALA A 575 13.83 26.78 25.83
CA ALA A 575 13.08 27.62 26.78
C ALA A 575 11.62 27.17 26.97
N ARG A 576 10.96 26.70 25.90
CA ARG A 576 9.53 26.32 25.92
C ARG A 576 9.20 25.00 26.60
N TRP A 577 10.17 24.12 26.81
CA TRP A 577 9.95 22.89 27.58
C TRP A 577 9.82 23.20 29.08
N HIS A 578 10.29 24.38 29.51
CA HIS A 578 10.19 24.86 30.87
C HIS A 578 8.87 25.60 31.17
N ASP A 579 8.17 26.07 30.14
CA ASP A 579 6.90 26.80 30.26
C ASP A 579 5.72 25.85 30.05
N GLY A 580 4.71 25.92 30.94
CA GLY A 580 3.47 25.09 30.96
C GLY A 580 2.58 25.11 29.71
N THR A 581 3.08 25.64 28.59
CA THR A 581 2.55 25.54 27.24
C THR A 581 2.33 24.09 26.76
N VAL A 582 3.22 23.16 27.15
CA VAL A 582 3.05 21.73 26.85
C VAL A 582 1.83 21.16 27.58
N GLY A 583 1.65 21.52 28.86
CA GLY A 583 0.49 21.12 29.66
C GLY A 583 -0.84 21.63 29.09
N ARG A 584 -0.90 22.90 28.63
CA ARG A 584 -2.10 23.44 27.97
C ARG A 584 -2.39 22.78 26.63
N ALA A 585 -1.36 22.43 25.85
CA ALA A 585 -1.53 21.70 24.60
C ALA A 585 -2.04 20.28 24.85
N ALA A 586 -1.50 19.59 25.87
CA ALA A 586 -1.98 18.28 26.29
C ALA A 586 -3.45 18.34 26.76
N LEU A 587 -3.83 19.36 27.54
CA LEU A 587 -5.22 19.55 28.00
C LEU A 587 -6.19 19.78 26.82
N ARG A 588 -5.75 20.50 25.78
CA ARG A 588 -6.54 20.73 24.56
C ARG A 588 -6.70 19.46 23.72
N LEU A 589 -5.72 18.55 23.75
CA LEU A 589 -5.76 17.27 23.05
C LEU A 589 -6.46 16.16 23.86
N ALA A 590 -6.58 16.32 25.18
CA ALA A 590 -7.22 15.35 26.07
C ALA A 590 -8.60 14.85 25.61
N PRO A 591 -9.58 15.69 25.18
CA PRO A 591 -10.87 15.16 24.72
C PRO A 591 -10.75 14.30 23.46
N PHE A 592 -9.82 14.64 22.57
CA PHE A 592 -9.56 13.88 21.35
C PHE A 592 -8.80 12.57 21.59
N ALA A 593 -8.05 12.47 22.70
CA ALA A 593 -7.39 11.24 23.14
C ALA A 593 -8.34 10.35 23.97
N LEU A 594 -9.26 10.94 24.75
CA LEU A 594 -10.20 10.20 25.58
C LEU A 594 -11.20 9.40 24.74
N LEU A 595 -11.70 9.97 23.64
CA LEU A 595 -12.68 9.34 22.78
C LEU A 595 -12.21 7.98 22.20
N PRO A 596 -11.04 7.86 21.53
CA PRO A 596 -10.58 6.56 21.05
C PRO A 596 -10.25 5.60 22.19
N LEU A 597 -9.82 6.08 23.36
CA LEU A 597 -9.60 5.22 24.53
C LEU A 597 -10.91 4.62 25.04
N LEU A 598 -11.99 5.39 25.11
CA LEU A 598 -13.31 4.91 25.52
C LEU A 598 -13.86 3.89 24.54
N VAL A 599 -13.89 4.23 23.24
CA VAL A 599 -14.43 3.32 22.20
C VAL A 599 -13.56 2.06 22.09
N GLY A 600 -12.23 2.20 22.16
CA GLY A 600 -11.30 1.08 22.14
C GLY A 600 -11.43 0.17 23.36
N SER A 601 -11.70 0.74 24.55
CA SER A 601 -11.95 -0.04 25.76
C SER A 601 -13.24 -0.83 25.66
N LEU A 602 -14.33 -0.22 25.15
CA LEU A 602 -15.60 -0.91 24.92
C LEU A 602 -15.44 -2.06 23.91
N LEU A 603 -14.75 -1.81 22.81
CA LEU A 603 -14.45 -2.84 21.82
C LEU A 603 -13.56 -3.95 22.39
N GLY A 604 -12.58 -3.61 23.22
CA GLY A 604 -11.72 -4.57 23.90
C GLY A 604 -12.51 -5.48 24.85
N ILE A 605 -13.51 -4.94 25.55
CA ILE A 605 -14.43 -5.73 26.38
C ILE A 605 -15.25 -6.68 25.49
N GLU A 606 -15.83 -6.21 24.39
CA GLU A 606 -16.57 -7.10 23.46
C GLU A 606 -15.70 -8.21 22.88
N VAL A 607 -14.44 -7.91 22.53
CA VAL A 607 -13.50 -8.93 22.04
C VAL A 607 -13.19 -9.97 23.13
N ARG A 608 -12.99 -9.52 24.37
CA ARG A 608 -12.75 -10.40 25.52
C ARG A 608 -13.95 -11.30 25.80
N ASP A 609 -15.16 -10.77 25.68
CA ASP A 609 -16.40 -11.49 26.01
C ASP A 609 -16.98 -12.27 24.80
N GLY A 610 -16.40 -12.08 23.61
CA GLY A 610 -16.80 -12.75 22.38
C GLY A 610 -16.52 -14.25 22.36
N PHE A 611 -17.03 -14.93 21.32
CA PHE A 611 -16.93 -16.40 21.20
C PHE A 611 -15.50 -16.93 21.11
N GLN A 612 -14.55 -16.11 20.65
CA GLN A 612 -13.12 -16.43 20.62
C GLN A 612 -12.34 -15.83 21.78
N GLY A 613 -13.02 -15.18 22.72
CA GLY A 613 -12.42 -14.53 23.87
C GLY A 613 -11.91 -15.52 24.93
N GLY A 614 -11.04 -15.04 25.81
CA GLY A 614 -10.42 -15.85 26.87
C GLY A 614 -11.42 -16.65 27.72
N PRO A 615 -12.52 -16.05 28.22
CA PRO A 615 -13.55 -16.77 28.98
C PRO A 615 -14.24 -17.89 28.18
N ALA A 616 -14.52 -17.67 26.90
CA ALA A 616 -15.16 -18.67 26.04
C ALA A 616 -14.21 -19.83 25.71
N ARG A 617 -12.93 -19.54 25.43
CA ARG A 617 -11.89 -20.56 25.23
C ARG A 617 -11.68 -21.38 26.50
N ALA A 618 -11.56 -20.74 27.66
CA ALA A 618 -11.43 -21.43 28.93
C ALA A 618 -12.65 -22.33 29.21
N ALA A 619 -13.87 -21.87 28.91
CA ALA A 619 -15.08 -22.69 29.04
C ALA A 619 -15.09 -23.89 28.07
N ALA A 620 -14.61 -23.71 26.83
CA ALA A 620 -14.50 -24.78 25.85
C ALA A 620 -13.42 -25.80 26.23
N GLU A 621 -12.27 -25.35 26.72
CA GLU A 621 -11.20 -26.21 27.26
C GLU A 621 -11.68 -27.01 28.46
N GLN A 622 -12.40 -26.37 29.39
CA GLN A 622 -13.02 -27.06 30.53
C GLN A 622 -14.05 -28.09 30.08
N TYR A 623 -14.88 -27.77 29.08
CA TYR A 623 -15.84 -28.70 28.49
C TYR A 623 -15.13 -29.90 27.85
N HIS A 624 -14.07 -29.68 27.08
CA HIS A 624 -13.28 -30.75 26.48
C HIS A 624 -12.59 -31.59 27.56
N ALA A 625 -11.95 -30.96 28.55
CA ALA A 625 -11.28 -31.65 29.65
C ALA A 625 -12.25 -32.48 30.51
N ALA A 626 -13.52 -32.05 30.64
CA ALA A 626 -14.54 -32.83 31.32
C ALA A 626 -14.98 -34.06 30.51
N ASN A 627 -15.00 -33.97 29.17
CA ASN A 627 -15.46 -35.04 28.28
C ASN A 627 -14.36 -36.03 27.85
N THR A 628 -13.08 -35.69 27.98
CA THR A 628 -11.95 -36.58 27.63
C THR A 628 -11.46 -37.43 28.80
N ARG A 629 -12.00 -37.25 30.02
CA ARG A 629 -11.66 -38.07 31.18
C ARG A 629 -12.45 -39.39 31.15
N PRO A 630 -11.79 -40.56 30.98
CA PRO A 630 -12.49 -41.84 31.01
C PRO A 630 -13.06 -42.11 32.41
N GLY A 631 -14.38 -42.35 32.49
CA GLY A 631 -15.06 -42.78 33.71
C GLY A 631 -16.01 -41.77 34.38
N GLN A 632 -16.16 -40.54 33.87
CA GLN A 632 -17.21 -39.63 34.36
C GLN A 632 -18.52 -39.81 33.59
N PRO A 633 -19.68 -39.89 34.27
CA PRO A 633 -20.99 -39.94 33.62
C PRO A 633 -21.23 -38.65 32.83
N TRP A 634 -21.75 -38.78 31.61
CA TRP A 634 -22.05 -37.68 30.69
C TRP A 634 -22.73 -36.51 31.42
N PRO A 635 -22.12 -35.31 31.50
CA PRO A 635 -22.80 -34.16 32.05
C PRO A 635 -23.95 -33.79 31.10
N ARG A 636 -25.18 -33.75 31.63
CA ARG A 636 -26.36 -33.33 30.86
C ARG A 636 -26.13 -31.90 30.35
N PRO A 637 -26.32 -31.60 29.05
CA PRO A 637 -26.15 -30.24 28.55
C PRO A 637 -27.13 -29.31 29.26
N SER A 638 -26.62 -28.43 30.13
CA SER A 638 -27.45 -27.43 30.79
C SER A 638 -27.70 -26.27 29.82
N TRP A 639 -28.78 -26.36 29.07
CA TRP A 639 -29.27 -25.31 28.16
C TRP A 639 -29.61 -23.97 28.85
N SER A 640 -29.58 -23.92 30.20
CA SER A 640 -29.93 -22.74 30.98
C SER A 640 -28.93 -21.58 30.89
N ARG A 641 -27.67 -21.84 30.49
CA ARG A 641 -26.61 -20.80 30.47
C ARG A 641 -26.48 -20.05 29.14
N TRP A 642 -26.92 -20.66 28.03
CA TRP A 642 -26.94 -20.01 26.70
C TRP A 642 -28.05 -18.95 26.55
N ARG A 643 -29.03 -18.91 27.45
CA ARG A 643 -30.14 -17.95 27.38
C ARG A 643 -29.77 -16.52 27.81
N ARG A 644 -28.57 -16.29 28.33
CA ARG A 644 -28.10 -14.96 28.77
C ARG A 644 -27.40 -14.15 27.67
N SER A 645 -27.01 -14.76 26.55
CA SER A 645 -26.37 -14.05 25.42
C SER A 645 -27.33 -13.67 24.28
N SER A 646 -28.60 -14.08 24.34
CA SER A 646 -29.60 -13.82 23.28
C SER A 646 -30.71 -12.82 23.66
N SER A 647 -30.63 -12.18 24.83
CA SER A 647 -31.63 -11.19 25.26
C SER A 647 -31.12 -9.75 25.18
N SER A 648 -30.89 -9.24 23.96
CA SER A 648 -31.07 -7.81 23.70
C SER A 648 -32.44 -7.62 23.06
N SER A 649 -33.47 -7.36 23.88
CA SER A 649 -34.79 -6.99 23.37
C SER A 649 -34.74 -5.61 22.73
N PRO A 650 -35.32 -5.37 21.54
CA PRO A 650 -35.82 -4.06 21.21
C PRO A 650 -37.10 -3.84 22.02
N ARG A 651 -37.13 -2.80 22.85
CA ARG A 651 -38.39 -2.32 23.43
C ARG A 651 -39.29 -1.82 22.30
N GLY A 652 -40.52 -2.31 22.25
CA GLY A 652 -41.63 -1.69 21.52
C GLY A 652 -42.45 -2.70 20.70
N GLY A 653 -43.65 -3.01 21.17
CA GLY A 653 -44.64 -3.77 20.41
C GLY A 653 -45.21 -4.95 21.19
N ALA A 654 -46.33 -4.72 21.86
CA ALA A 654 -47.06 -5.69 22.65
C ALA A 654 -47.55 -6.87 21.79
N TRP A 655 -47.27 -8.10 22.25
CA TRP A 655 -48.16 -9.25 22.04
C TRP A 655 -48.14 -10.14 23.28
N ARG A 656 -49.24 -10.09 24.04
CA ARG A 656 -49.55 -11.04 25.11
C ARG A 656 -49.82 -12.41 24.49
N TRP A 657 -49.18 -13.45 25.02
CA TRP A 657 -49.76 -14.79 25.02
C TRP A 657 -49.76 -15.33 26.44
N ARG A 658 -50.97 -15.67 26.91
CA ARG A 658 -51.27 -16.23 28.23
C ARG A 658 -50.65 -17.63 28.33
N ALA A 659 -50.05 -17.94 29.49
CA ALA A 659 -49.73 -19.30 29.88
C ALA A 659 -51.01 -20.05 30.30
N PRO A 660 -51.14 -21.36 30.04
CA PRO A 660 -52.00 -22.21 30.83
C PRO A 660 -51.22 -22.70 32.06
N THR A 661 -51.83 -22.49 33.21
CA THR A 661 -51.51 -23.03 34.53
C THR A 661 -51.53 -24.56 34.54
N CYS A 662 -50.47 -25.20 35.03
CA CYS A 662 -50.49 -26.61 35.42
C CYS A 662 -50.76 -26.72 36.94
N SER A 663 -51.91 -27.29 37.30
CA SER A 663 -52.19 -27.82 38.64
C SER A 663 -52.85 -29.19 38.51
N GLY A 664 -52.33 -30.23 39.17
CA GLY A 664 -53.05 -31.50 39.32
C GLY A 664 -52.17 -32.70 39.67
N LYS A 665 -52.43 -33.31 40.82
CA LYS A 665 -51.78 -34.48 41.44
C LYS A 665 -52.14 -35.82 40.75
N ALA A 666 -51.12 -36.69 40.60
CA ALA A 666 -51.07 -38.16 40.78
C ALA A 666 -52.02 -39.10 39.95
N PRO A 667 -51.92 -40.45 40.04
CA PRO A 667 -51.03 -41.30 39.24
C PRO A 667 -51.74 -42.49 38.50
N GLY A 668 -51.12 -43.09 37.47
CA GLY A 668 -51.51 -44.44 37.02
C GLY A 668 -51.35 -44.78 35.53
N ARG A 669 -50.58 -45.86 35.27
CA ARG A 669 -50.63 -46.85 34.16
C ARG A 669 -51.29 -46.47 32.80
N ARG A 670 -50.49 -46.55 31.72
CA ARG A 670 -50.61 -47.43 30.52
C ARG A 670 -50.02 -46.77 29.27
N ARG A 671 -49.52 -47.64 28.38
CA ARG A 671 -48.88 -47.39 27.08
C ARG A 671 -49.84 -46.75 26.06
N ALA A 672 -49.33 -45.82 25.23
CA ALA A 672 -49.62 -45.61 23.80
C ALA A 672 -48.78 -44.41 23.31
N TRP A 673 -47.78 -44.59 22.45
CA TRP A 673 -47.85 -44.35 20.99
C TRP A 673 -48.56 -43.03 20.59
N CYS A 674 -47.80 -42.00 20.19
CA CYS A 674 -47.75 -41.49 18.81
C CYS A 674 -47.14 -40.07 18.67
N ARG A 675 -46.23 -39.99 17.69
CA ARG A 675 -46.01 -38.95 16.65
C ARG A 675 -45.64 -37.49 17.01
N SER A 676 -44.54 -37.12 16.36
CA SER A 676 -44.01 -35.80 16.01
C SER A 676 -45.07 -34.86 15.42
N PRO A 677 -44.86 -33.54 15.51
CA PRO A 677 -44.06 -32.85 14.47
C PRO A 677 -42.64 -32.50 14.91
#